data_AF-A0A4R7WDN3-F1
#
_entry.id   AF-A0A4R7WDN3-F1
#
_cell.length_a   1.000
_cell.length_b   1.000
_cell.length_c   1.000
_cell.angle_alpha   90.00
_cell.angle_beta   90.00
_cell.angle_gamma   90.00
#
_symmetry.space_group_name_H-M   'P 1'
#
loop_
_entity.id
_entity.type
_entity.pdbx_description
1 polymer ?
#
loop_
_entity_poly.entity_id
_entity_poly.type
_entity_poly.pdbx_seq_one_letter_code
_entity_poly.pdbx_strand_id
1 'polypeptide(L)'
;MTRPASYNRVWAEDAAADQMGGESATADQSVIEEGWVGSATAEPPTARMQNYWQIRVDLGLQELERQGCLSWRGDVAYRAGAFVFYASNLFQAISANTGITPQGAGDVGIWSLLRPGQWPTTVDHVSGVMPILKGGTGSNTAPGALSNLGAAPIDSPSLAGTPRAPTQTAGDSSTLLATDAFVQTAVNGMVNVNIAGSAATTLTQAQYGMAIISLTGALTADKSVIFPAISGHWQVINTTTGAFTVTLKTANGNGVTVTRGTTTNIFCDGSNISLQQTDFISPVLTGTPQAPTAAVGTNSNQVATMMSILQGMAAFGLGAVNGPQVTDLNAVSNGGMYFAISTALNLPISANSSLIHIPYSDGSAALQICCALSPPVRICYRTKSSGSWNAWKEFSMLDSPSFTGDPKAPTAAVGDNDLSIANTSFVQSALATFGVGTLLGPLPPSNDLNLATNGGFYRTTSATLNTPASSNLSVMTAPYNNGGCLQICAILAGGSVDTVRIFYRSQAGGTWSSWREFAALNSPAMTGKPTAPDLTRFAVGDALVNANTLKAAGVQANNFRNIALSGATVSLVSADAGSIIGITGSGGGTLILPAASSVTAGALIGLRANNSLASSNIIKGNGSDTIGGSAGAGGNTAVLATNDSIMLVSDGVSKWDVAAEATAAFIAQQFTVGQQLTANGFQKLPGGLIIQWGAATTNASGVLLVSMPISFSAPPKSIVGALAISAASNVSLGFNIVSNGSFRAYTTSGSSGSPGVAASLAFNWIAIGT
;
A
#
# COMPACT_ATOMS: atom_id res chain seq x y z
N MET A 1 -125.23 2.94 -86.26
CA MET A 1 -123.86 3.48 -86.22
C MET A 1 -123.87 4.68 -85.31
N THR A 2 -123.35 4.53 -84.10
CA THR A 2 -123.13 5.66 -83.18
C THR A 2 -122.05 6.55 -83.80
N ARG A 3 -122.40 7.82 -84.02
CA ARG A 3 -121.52 8.81 -84.66
C ARG A 3 -120.34 9.10 -83.71
N PRO A 4 -119.09 9.24 -84.18
CA PRO A 4 -117.95 9.49 -83.31
C PRO A 4 -118.11 10.82 -82.57
N ALA A 5 -117.80 10.83 -81.27
CA ALA A 5 -117.93 11.97 -80.36
C ALA A 5 -117.14 13.24 -80.79
N SER A 6 -116.20 13.10 -81.73
CA SER A 6 -115.40 14.21 -82.27
C SER A 6 -116.15 15.09 -83.29
N TYR A 7 -117.22 14.62 -83.92
CA TYR A 7 -117.87 15.35 -85.02
C TYR A 7 -118.72 16.54 -84.54
N ASN A 8 -119.35 16.42 -83.35
CA ASN A 8 -120.19 17.50 -82.79
C ASN A 8 -119.37 18.63 -82.15
N ARG A 9 -118.13 18.34 -81.73
CA ARG A 9 -117.22 19.33 -81.10
C ARG A 9 -116.71 20.37 -82.10
N VAL A 10 -116.21 19.92 -83.25
CA VAL A 10 -115.53 20.80 -84.23
C VAL A 10 -116.46 21.90 -84.78
N TRP A 11 -117.78 21.73 -84.75
CA TRP A 11 -118.73 22.70 -85.28
C TRP A 11 -119.39 23.59 -84.21
N ALA A 12 -119.12 23.34 -82.93
CA ALA A 12 -119.62 24.11 -81.79
C ALA A 12 -118.54 24.97 -81.10
N GLU A 13 -117.25 24.71 -81.36
CA GLU A 13 -116.12 25.25 -80.58
C GLU A 13 -115.88 26.77 -80.71
N ASP A 14 -116.40 27.45 -81.75
CA ASP A 14 -116.15 28.88 -82.02
C ASP A 14 -117.41 29.76 -81.99
N ALA A 15 -118.37 29.47 -81.10
CA ALA A 15 -119.46 30.41 -80.84
C ALA A 15 -119.03 31.42 -79.76
N ALA A 16 -118.57 32.60 -80.17
CA ALA A 16 -118.27 33.69 -79.25
C ALA A 16 -119.54 34.07 -78.45
N ALA A 17 -119.41 34.19 -77.11
CA ALA A 17 -120.52 34.39 -76.16
C ALA A 17 -121.40 35.62 -76.49
N ASP A 18 -120.82 36.59 -77.19
CA ASP A 18 -121.40 37.83 -77.68
C ASP A 18 -122.39 37.63 -78.85
N GLN A 19 -122.33 36.52 -79.59
CA GLN A 19 -123.32 36.14 -80.60
C GLN A 19 -124.52 35.37 -80.01
N MET A 20 -124.43 34.94 -78.75
CA MET A 20 -125.46 34.18 -78.02
C MET A 20 -126.18 35.00 -76.92
N GLY A 21 -125.98 36.31 -76.86
CA GLY A 21 -126.82 37.22 -76.05
C GLY A 21 -126.74 37.02 -74.53
N GLY A 22 -125.61 36.55 -73.99
CA GLY A 22 -125.38 36.47 -72.54
C GLY A 22 -125.93 35.22 -71.84
N GLU A 23 -126.41 34.22 -72.57
CA GLU A 23 -126.61 32.87 -72.02
C GLU A 23 -125.24 32.22 -71.78
N SER A 24 -124.95 31.88 -70.52
CA SER A 24 -123.66 31.34 -70.08
C SER A 24 -123.24 30.13 -70.92
N ALA A 25 -122.02 30.16 -71.48
CA ALA A 25 -121.32 29.06 -72.14
C ALA A 25 -120.89 27.97 -71.14
N THR A 26 -121.83 27.53 -70.31
CA THR A 26 -121.70 26.38 -69.41
C THR A 26 -122.87 25.45 -69.69
N ALA A 27 -123.00 25.02 -70.95
CA ALA A 27 -123.74 23.81 -71.25
C ALA A 27 -122.85 22.62 -70.84
N ASP A 28 -123.39 21.78 -69.97
CA ASP A 28 -122.77 20.55 -69.48
C ASP A 28 -122.17 19.74 -70.65
N GLN A 29 -120.95 19.20 -70.49
CA GLN A 29 -120.21 18.51 -71.57
C GLN A 29 -121.01 17.36 -72.19
N SER A 30 -121.98 16.83 -71.45
CA SER A 30 -122.94 15.81 -71.90
C SER A 30 -123.82 16.28 -73.08
N VAL A 31 -124.25 17.55 -73.11
CA VAL A 31 -125.19 18.06 -74.13
C VAL A 31 -124.49 18.27 -75.49
N ILE A 32 -123.20 18.61 -75.46
CA ILE A 32 -122.37 18.78 -76.67
C ILE A 32 -122.08 17.42 -77.31
N GLU A 33 -121.92 16.38 -76.49
CA GLU A 33 -121.60 15.04 -76.95
C GLU A 33 -122.84 14.30 -77.51
N GLU A 34 -124.04 14.56 -76.99
CA GLU A 34 -125.28 13.91 -77.45
C GLU A 34 -125.87 14.55 -78.73
N GLY A 35 -125.73 15.86 -78.91
CA GLY A 35 -126.46 16.60 -79.96
C GLY A 35 -127.96 16.68 -79.67
N TRP A 36 -128.66 17.71 -80.17
CA TRP A 36 -130.07 17.92 -79.81
C TRP A 36 -130.97 16.77 -80.29
N VAL A 37 -131.51 16.02 -79.33
CA VAL A 37 -132.48 14.95 -79.55
C VAL A 37 -133.87 15.58 -79.44
N GLY A 38 -134.52 15.86 -80.58
CA GLY A 38 -135.85 16.45 -80.60
C GLY A 38 -136.87 15.56 -79.87
N SER A 39 -137.14 15.88 -78.61
CA SER A 39 -138.14 15.23 -77.76
C SER A 39 -139.11 16.27 -77.24
N ALA A 40 -140.40 15.94 -77.17
CA ALA A 40 -141.46 16.83 -76.72
C ALA A 40 -141.34 17.30 -75.25
N THR A 41 -140.38 16.76 -74.49
CA THR A 41 -140.09 17.11 -73.09
C THR A 41 -138.75 17.83 -72.90
N ALA A 42 -138.02 18.14 -73.97
CA ALA A 42 -136.76 18.89 -73.92
C ALA A 42 -136.97 20.32 -74.42
N GLU A 43 -136.59 21.32 -73.60
CA GLU A 43 -136.63 22.74 -73.98
C GLU A 43 -135.84 22.96 -75.29
N PRO A 44 -136.44 23.57 -76.34
CA PRO A 44 -135.75 23.77 -77.61
C PRO A 44 -134.64 24.83 -77.48
N PRO A 45 -133.51 24.68 -78.19
CA PRO A 45 -132.47 25.70 -78.23
C PRO A 45 -133.03 27.03 -78.74
N THR A 46 -132.54 28.16 -78.22
CA THR A 46 -133.01 29.48 -78.63
C THR A 46 -132.92 29.65 -80.15
N ALA A 47 -133.85 30.39 -80.75
CA ALA A 47 -133.94 30.55 -82.21
C ALA A 47 -132.62 31.06 -82.86
N ARG A 48 -131.77 31.73 -82.07
CA ARG A 48 -130.46 32.22 -82.50
C ARG A 48 -129.43 31.10 -82.64
N MET A 49 -129.45 30.09 -81.76
CA MET A 49 -128.60 28.91 -81.91
C MET A 49 -128.98 28.12 -83.16
N GLN A 50 -130.28 27.91 -83.42
CA GLN A 50 -130.71 27.21 -84.65
C GLN A 50 -130.19 27.89 -85.92
N ASN A 51 -130.24 29.23 -85.97
CA ASN A 51 -129.78 30.00 -87.12
C ASN A 51 -128.26 29.91 -87.32
N TYR A 52 -127.47 29.91 -86.25
CA TYR A 52 -126.02 29.71 -86.31
C TYR A 52 -125.65 28.33 -86.89
N TRP A 53 -126.32 27.27 -86.43
CA TRP A 53 -126.08 25.91 -86.93
C TRP A 53 -126.45 25.77 -88.41
N GLN A 54 -127.55 26.36 -88.87
CA GLN A 54 -127.97 26.32 -90.27
C GLN A 54 -126.96 27.02 -91.20
N ILE A 55 -126.48 28.21 -90.82
CA ILE A 55 -125.46 28.95 -91.60
C ILE A 55 -124.16 28.13 -91.76
N ARG A 56 -123.74 27.41 -90.72
CA ARG A 56 -122.52 26.59 -90.76
C ARG A 56 -122.67 25.33 -91.61
N VAL A 57 -123.85 24.73 -91.61
CA VAL A 57 -124.19 23.62 -92.52
C VAL A 57 -124.16 24.09 -93.99
N ASP A 58 -124.72 25.27 -94.29
CA ASP A 58 -124.71 25.84 -95.64
C ASP A 58 -123.30 26.20 -96.12
N LEU A 59 -122.46 26.77 -95.24
CA LEU A 59 -121.04 27.05 -95.53
C LEU A 59 -120.24 25.76 -95.77
N GLY A 60 -120.53 24.69 -95.00
CA GLY A 60 -119.92 23.38 -95.19
C GLY A 60 -120.30 22.74 -96.53
N LEU A 61 -121.55 22.93 -96.96
CA LEU A 61 -122.02 22.44 -98.26
C LEU A 61 -121.35 23.22 -99.41
N GLN A 62 -121.18 24.54 -99.28
CA GLN A 62 -120.48 25.36 -100.27
C GLN A 62 -119.00 24.98 -100.43
N GLU A 63 -118.29 24.60 -99.36
CA GLU A 63 -116.89 24.19 -99.48
C GLU A 63 -116.75 22.79 -100.11
N LEU A 64 -117.69 21.88 -99.85
CA LEU A 64 -117.79 20.58 -100.54
C LEU A 64 -118.03 20.74 -102.04
N GLU A 65 -118.91 21.66 -102.44
CA GLU A 65 -119.14 22.02 -103.85
C GLU A 65 -117.88 22.60 -104.51
N ARG A 66 -117.09 23.37 -103.76
CA ARG A 66 -115.87 24.01 -104.26
C ARG A 66 -114.67 23.09 -104.41
N GLN A 67 -114.65 22.00 -103.64
CA GLN A 67 -113.70 20.89 -103.79
C GLN A 67 -114.15 19.89 -104.87
N GLY A 68 -115.36 20.06 -105.41
CA GLY A 68 -115.81 19.44 -106.66
C GLY A 68 -116.36 18.00 -106.54
N CYS A 69 -116.67 17.52 -105.33
CA CYS A 69 -117.20 16.17 -105.14
C CYS A 69 -118.63 15.92 -105.69
N LEU A 70 -119.16 16.79 -106.57
CA LEU A 70 -120.52 16.81 -107.11
C LEU A 70 -120.52 17.07 -108.64
N SER A 71 -121.67 16.89 -109.31
CA SER A 71 -121.83 17.15 -110.75
C SER A 71 -121.45 18.59 -111.12
N TRP A 72 -120.81 18.79 -112.28
CA TRP A 72 -120.35 20.12 -112.71
C TRP A 72 -121.50 21.14 -112.81
N ARG A 73 -121.21 22.36 -112.36
CA ARG A 73 -122.11 23.52 -112.29
C ARG A 73 -121.35 24.76 -112.77
N GLY A 74 -121.94 25.55 -113.67
CA GLY A 74 -121.27 26.72 -114.26
C GLY A 74 -121.16 27.93 -113.33
N ASP A 75 -121.93 27.97 -112.25
CA ASP A 75 -121.97 29.05 -111.27
C ASP A 75 -120.94 28.90 -110.13
N VAL A 76 -120.25 27.76 -110.04
CA VAL A 76 -119.32 27.44 -108.93
C VAL A 76 -117.87 27.68 -109.33
N ALA A 77 -117.10 28.29 -108.42
CA ALA A 77 -115.67 28.53 -108.58
C ALA A 77 -114.83 27.36 -108.05
N TYR A 78 -114.37 26.48 -108.94
CA TYR A 78 -113.56 25.32 -108.59
C TYR A 78 -112.10 25.69 -108.32
N ARG A 79 -111.48 25.03 -107.32
CA ARG A 79 -110.03 25.18 -107.04
C ARG A 79 -109.20 24.25 -107.92
N ALA A 80 -107.91 24.55 -108.08
CA ALA A 80 -106.96 23.63 -108.69
C ALA A 80 -106.94 22.30 -107.91
N GLY A 81 -106.99 21.17 -108.64
CA GLY A 81 -107.07 19.83 -108.10
C GLY A 81 -108.49 19.31 -107.82
N ALA A 82 -109.52 20.16 -107.90
CA ALA A 82 -110.92 19.74 -107.71
C ALA A 82 -111.35 18.74 -108.79
N PHE A 83 -112.08 17.70 -108.40
CA PHE A 83 -112.66 16.74 -109.33
C PHE A 83 -114.07 17.20 -109.72
N VAL A 84 -114.65 16.80 -110.85
CA VAL A 84 -116.08 17.03 -111.16
C VAL A 84 -116.59 15.93 -112.09
N PHE A 85 -117.85 15.54 -111.92
CA PHE A 85 -118.52 14.62 -112.86
C PHE A 85 -119.31 15.40 -113.91
N TYR A 86 -119.02 15.16 -115.19
CA TYR A 86 -119.74 15.79 -116.30
C TYR A 86 -119.80 14.86 -117.52
N ALA A 87 -120.97 14.75 -118.15
CA ALA A 87 -121.19 13.90 -119.33
C ALA A 87 -120.62 12.47 -119.18
N SER A 88 -120.90 11.83 -118.04
CA SER A 88 -120.47 10.47 -117.67
C SER A 88 -118.95 10.25 -117.51
N ASN A 89 -118.16 11.32 -117.46
CA ASN A 89 -116.72 11.26 -117.24
C ASN A 89 -116.30 12.06 -116.01
N LEU A 90 -115.18 11.67 -115.40
CA LEU A 90 -114.57 12.41 -114.30
C LEU A 90 -113.44 13.31 -114.83
N PHE A 91 -113.50 14.59 -114.50
CA PHE A 91 -112.48 15.58 -114.83
C PHE A 91 -111.82 16.10 -113.56
N GLN A 92 -110.54 16.47 -113.64
CA GLN A 92 -109.82 17.20 -112.60
C GLN A 92 -109.44 18.60 -113.10
N ALA A 93 -109.69 19.63 -112.29
CA ALA A 93 -109.25 20.99 -112.57
C ALA A 93 -107.73 21.07 -112.44
N ILE A 94 -107.02 21.42 -113.50
CA ILE A 94 -105.56 21.63 -113.47
C ILE A 94 -105.24 22.95 -112.76
N SER A 95 -106.13 23.94 -112.88
CA SER A 95 -106.06 25.25 -112.23
C SER A 95 -107.46 25.71 -111.78
N ALA A 96 -107.50 26.67 -110.85
CA ALA A 96 -108.77 27.19 -110.35
C ALA A 96 -109.56 27.90 -111.47
N ASN A 97 -110.86 27.60 -111.60
CA ASN A 97 -111.70 28.10 -112.69
C ASN A 97 -113.19 28.20 -112.30
N THR A 98 -113.95 29.03 -113.02
CA THR A 98 -115.39 29.26 -112.80
C THR A 98 -116.08 29.38 -114.16
N GLY A 99 -117.23 28.73 -114.36
CA GLY A 99 -118.04 28.89 -115.59
C GLY A 99 -117.48 28.23 -116.85
N ILE A 100 -116.38 27.49 -116.78
CA ILE A 100 -115.78 26.80 -117.93
C ILE A 100 -116.25 25.35 -117.97
N THR A 101 -116.97 24.98 -119.03
CA THR A 101 -117.51 23.61 -119.23
C THR A 101 -116.39 22.60 -119.49
N PRO A 102 -116.36 21.44 -118.80
CA PRO A 102 -115.43 20.35 -119.12
C PRO A 102 -115.78 19.75 -120.50
N GLN A 103 -114.82 19.70 -121.45
CA GLN A 103 -115.06 19.25 -122.82
C GLN A 103 -113.95 18.30 -123.33
N GLY A 104 -114.34 17.23 -124.04
CA GLY A 104 -113.46 16.44 -124.92
C GLY A 104 -112.51 15.43 -124.26
N ALA A 105 -111.89 14.59 -125.10
CA ALA A 105 -110.97 13.53 -124.68
C ALA A 105 -109.50 14.03 -124.64
N GLY A 106 -108.98 14.34 -123.45
CA GLY A 106 -107.58 14.76 -123.23
C GLY A 106 -107.45 16.02 -122.37
N ASP A 107 -106.22 16.45 -122.05
CA ASP A 107 -105.96 17.68 -121.29
C ASP A 107 -106.32 18.91 -122.15
N VAL A 108 -107.49 19.50 -121.91
CA VAL A 108 -107.92 20.72 -122.64
C VAL A 108 -107.73 21.93 -121.74
N GLY A 109 -106.47 22.28 -121.49
CA GLY A 109 -105.99 23.57 -120.98
C GLY A 109 -106.36 23.98 -119.55
N ILE A 110 -107.47 23.53 -118.98
CA ILE A 110 -107.94 23.86 -117.62
C ILE A 110 -108.54 22.64 -116.92
N TRP A 111 -109.11 21.70 -117.68
CA TRP A 111 -109.63 20.42 -117.19
C TRP A 111 -108.84 19.25 -117.79
N SER A 112 -108.48 18.28 -116.95
CA SER A 112 -107.86 17.01 -117.32
C SER A 112 -108.90 15.90 -117.24
N LEU A 113 -109.09 15.13 -118.32
CA LEU A 113 -109.93 13.94 -118.31
C LEU A 113 -109.19 12.77 -117.66
N LEU A 114 -109.75 12.21 -116.59
CA LEU A 114 -109.21 10.99 -115.98
C LEU A 114 -109.73 9.77 -116.74
N ARG A 115 -108.82 9.06 -117.42
CA ARG A 115 -109.18 7.85 -118.19
C ARG A 115 -109.63 6.72 -117.25
N PRO A 116 -110.62 5.89 -117.65
CA PRO A 116 -111.06 4.75 -116.86
C PRO A 116 -109.90 3.76 -116.67
N GLY A 117 -109.34 3.68 -115.46
CA GLY A 117 -108.22 2.80 -115.13
C GLY A 117 -107.08 3.42 -114.32
N GLN A 118 -107.00 4.76 -114.23
CA GLN A 118 -106.24 5.44 -113.16
C GLN A 118 -107.18 5.94 -112.07
N TRP A 119 -108.00 5.03 -111.54
CA TRP A 119 -108.72 5.28 -110.31
C TRP A 119 -107.76 4.98 -109.14
N PRO A 120 -107.55 5.89 -108.18
CA PRO A 120 -107.11 5.50 -106.85
C PRO A 120 -108.15 4.51 -106.34
N THR A 121 -107.77 3.23 -106.25
CA THR A 121 -108.70 2.21 -105.75
C THR A 121 -108.96 2.48 -104.29
N THR A 122 -110.22 2.76 -104.04
CA THR A 122 -110.92 2.91 -102.78
C THR A 122 -110.57 1.90 -101.68
N VAL A 123 -110.24 2.47 -100.51
CA VAL A 123 -110.88 2.26 -99.19
C VAL A 123 -110.79 0.89 -98.53
N ASP A 124 -110.19 0.85 -97.32
CA ASP A 124 -110.86 0.20 -96.19
C ASP A 124 -110.43 0.81 -94.85
N HIS A 125 -111.41 1.16 -94.03
CA HIS A 125 -111.18 1.52 -92.63
C HIS A 125 -110.89 0.23 -91.86
N VAL A 126 -109.66 0.01 -91.40
CA VAL A 126 -109.43 -0.97 -90.33
C VAL A 126 -109.60 -0.27 -89.00
N SER A 127 -110.72 -0.58 -88.34
CA SER A 127 -110.81 -0.49 -86.88
C SER A 127 -109.72 -1.35 -86.25
N GLY A 128 -108.90 -0.74 -85.40
CA GLY A 128 -107.95 -1.46 -84.55
C GLY A 128 -106.90 -0.52 -83.97
N VAL A 129 -106.61 -0.67 -82.67
CA VAL A 129 -105.38 -0.11 -82.08
C VAL A 129 -104.21 -0.66 -82.89
N MET A 130 -103.44 0.20 -83.55
CA MET A 130 -102.15 -0.17 -84.13
C MET A 130 -101.25 -0.60 -82.98
N PRO A 131 -100.88 -1.89 -82.85
CA PRO A 131 -99.90 -2.26 -81.86
C PRO A 131 -98.57 -1.71 -82.37
N ILE A 132 -98.05 -0.65 -81.74
CA ILE A 132 -96.65 -0.29 -81.95
C ILE A 132 -95.86 -1.50 -81.45
N LEU A 133 -95.29 -2.28 -82.36
CA LEU A 133 -94.54 -3.47 -82.02
C LEU A 133 -93.51 -3.06 -80.97
N LYS A 134 -93.61 -3.61 -79.75
CA LYS A 134 -92.71 -3.33 -78.63
C LYS A 134 -92.83 -1.90 -78.04
N GLY A 135 -94.00 -1.27 -78.11
CA GLY A 135 -94.29 0.02 -77.46
C GLY A 135 -93.42 1.19 -77.93
N GLY A 136 -92.89 1.12 -79.16
CA GLY A 136 -91.96 2.11 -79.71
C GLY A 136 -90.51 1.96 -79.24
N THR A 137 -90.24 1.00 -78.34
CA THR A 137 -88.89 0.77 -77.77
C THR A 137 -88.07 -0.24 -78.56
N GLY A 138 -88.67 -1.05 -79.44
CA GLY A 138 -87.93 -2.07 -80.19
C GLY A 138 -87.49 -3.31 -79.38
N SER A 139 -87.87 -3.46 -78.10
CA SER A 139 -87.64 -4.67 -77.28
C SER A 139 -88.89 -5.50 -76.94
N ASN A 140 -88.80 -6.83 -77.05
CA ASN A 140 -89.86 -7.80 -76.68
C ASN A 140 -89.83 -8.22 -75.21
N THR A 141 -88.90 -7.70 -74.41
CA THR A 141 -88.83 -7.95 -72.97
C THR A 141 -88.90 -6.62 -72.22
N ALA A 142 -89.54 -6.60 -71.05
CA ALA A 142 -89.59 -5.40 -70.20
C ALA A 142 -88.18 -4.85 -69.86
N PRO A 143 -87.15 -5.69 -69.57
CA PRO A 143 -85.78 -5.22 -69.41
C PRO A 143 -85.19 -4.52 -70.64
N GLY A 144 -85.40 -5.06 -71.84
CA GLY A 144 -84.88 -4.41 -73.04
C GLY A 144 -85.68 -3.17 -73.44
N ALA A 145 -86.97 -3.07 -73.08
CA ALA A 145 -87.78 -1.88 -73.35
C ALA A 145 -87.34 -0.72 -72.45
N LEU A 146 -87.04 -1.02 -71.18
CA LEU A 146 -86.48 -0.09 -70.21
C LEU A 146 -85.11 0.43 -70.65
N SER A 147 -84.23 -0.47 -71.12
CA SER A 147 -82.92 -0.13 -71.69
C SER A 147 -83.02 0.84 -72.87
N ASN A 148 -84.00 0.63 -73.77
CA ASN A 148 -84.14 1.44 -74.97
C ASN A 148 -84.78 2.81 -74.73
N LEU A 149 -85.49 2.99 -73.61
CA LEU A 149 -86.03 4.27 -73.16
C LEU A 149 -85.02 5.11 -72.36
N GLY A 150 -83.92 4.51 -71.90
CA GLY A 150 -83.00 5.16 -70.95
C GLY A 150 -83.64 5.42 -69.58
N ALA A 151 -84.71 4.70 -69.23
CA ALA A 151 -85.41 4.81 -67.96
C ALA A 151 -84.80 3.88 -66.90
N ALA A 152 -84.93 4.22 -65.62
CA ALA A 152 -84.45 3.39 -64.52
C ALA A 152 -85.60 2.59 -63.88
N PRO A 153 -85.37 1.34 -63.39
CA PRO A 153 -86.38 0.58 -62.65
C PRO A 153 -86.88 1.34 -61.41
N ILE A 154 -88.16 1.19 -61.06
CA ILE A 154 -88.72 1.78 -59.83
C ILE A 154 -88.14 1.13 -58.57
N ASP A 155 -87.89 -0.18 -58.62
CA ASP A 155 -87.30 -0.94 -57.53
C ASP A 155 -85.81 -1.18 -57.81
N SER A 156 -84.95 -0.70 -56.90
CA SER A 156 -83.50 -0.90 -56.96
C SER A 156 -82.84 -0.49 -58.29
N PRO A 157 -83.00 0.76 -58.75
CA PRO A 157 -82.34 1.22 -59.97
C PRO A 157 -80.81 1.15 -59.82
N SER A 158 -80.12 0.59 -60.83
CA SER A 158 -78.67 0.71 -60.92
C SER A 158 -78.29 2.14 -61.34
N LEU A 159 -77.68 2.92 -60.45
CA LEU A 159 -77.19 4.26 -60.78
C LEU A 159 -75.88 4.14 -61.59
N ALA A 160 -75.85 4.72 -62.80
CA ALA A 160 -74.67 4.75 -63.67
C ALA A 160 -74.21 6.20 -63.94
N GLY A 161 -72.91 6.40 -64.21
CA GLY A 161 -72.33 7.73 -64.44
C GLY A 161 -72.12 8.54 -63.15
N THR A 162 -72.36 9.86 -63.19
CA THR A 162 -72.28 10.79 -62.05
C THR A 162 -73.69 11.28 -61.63
N PRO A 163 -74.50 10.45 -60.96
CA PRO A 163 -75.85 10.82 -60.53
C PRO A 163 -75.82 12.04 -59.61
N ARG A 164 -76.76 12.99 -59.80
CA ARG A 164 -76.90 14.19 -58.97
C ARG A 164 -78.14 14.06 -58.08
N ALA A 165 -77.98 14.32 -56.78
CA ALA A 165 -79.07 14.44 -55.81
C ALA A 165 -78.94 15.76 -55.03
N PRO A 166 -80.02 16.31 -54.46
CA PRO A 166 -79.93 17.45 -53.56
C PRO A 166 -79.05 17.14 -52.34
N THR A 167 -78.15 18.04 -51.96
CA THR A 167 -77.34 17.91 -50.73
C THR A 167 -78.17 18.28 -49.51
N GLN A 168 -78.22 17.37 -48.53
CA GLN A 168 -78.95 17.55 -47.27
C GLN A 168 -78.18 18.44 -46.30
N THR A 169 -78.90 19.02 -45.34
CA THR A 169 -78.32 19.77 -44.24
C THR A 169 -77.58 18.84 -43.28
N ALA A 170 -76.46 19.27 -42.70
CA ALA A 170 -75.71 18.50 -41.71
C ALA A 170 -76.60 18.05 -40.54
N GLY A 171 -76.47 16.78 -40.13
CA GLY A 171 -77.28 16.17 -39.08
C GLY A 171 -78.66 15.67 -39.51
N ASP A 172 -78.99 15.66 -40.81
CA ASP A 172 -80.18 14.98 -41.34
C ASP A 172 -80.06 13.45 -41.15
N SER A 173 -81.15 12.83 -40.69
CA SER A 173 -81.27 11.39 -40.40
C SER A 173 -82.46 10.73 -41.14
N SER A 174 -82.94 11.38 -42.20
CA SER A 174 -83.98 10.85 -43.08
C SER A 174 -83.48 9.71 -43.98
N THR A 175 -84.41 9.09 -44.72
CA THR A 175 -84.11 8.02 -45.69
C THR A 175 -83.66 8.54 -47.07
N LEU A 176 -83.33 9.84 -47.18
CA LEU A 176 -82.87 10.46 -48.43
C LEU A 176 -81.45 10.02 -48.80
N LEU A 177 -81.08 10.17 -50.08
CA LEU A 177 -79.74 9.83 -50.59
C LEU A 177 -78.68 10.80 -50.06
N ALA A 178 -77.67 10.28 -49.36
CA ALA A 178 -76.50 11.05 -48.93
C ALA A 178 -75.61 11.41 -50.14
N THR A 179 -75.39 12.71 -50.37
CA THR A 179 -74.38 13.18 -51.34
C THR A 179 -72.97 13.13 -50.75
N ASP A 180 -71.95 13.11 -51.61
CA ASP A 180 -70.54 13.21 -51.20
C ASP A 180 -70.26 14.49 -50.40
N ALA A 181 -70.87 15.62 -50.77
CA ALA A 181 -70.80 16.88 -50.04
C ALA A 181 -71.41 16.80 -48.64
N PHE A 182 -72.53 16.07 -48.47
CA PHE A 182 -73.13 15.83 -47.15
C PHE A 182 -72.20 15.00 -46.27
N VAL A 183 -71.66 13.90 -46.80
CA VAL A 183 -70.70 13.04 -46.07
C VAL A 183 -69.45 13.84 -45.71
N GLN A 184 -68.95 14.66 -46.63
CA GLN A 184 -67.74 15.45 -46.40
C GLN A 184 -67.95 16.49 -45.29
N THR A 185 -69.15 17.07 -45.22
CA THR A 185 -69.57 18.01 -44.17
C THR A 185 -69.78 17.29 -42.83
N ALA A 186 -70.40 16.11 -42.82
CA ALA A 186 -70.62 15.34 -41.61
C ALA A 186 -69.30 14.86 -40.96
N VAL A 187 -68.30 14.51 -41.76
CA VAL A 187 -67.02 13.96 -41.27
C VAL A 187 -65.98 15.05 -40.96
N ASN A 188 -65.87 16.09 -41.80
CA ASN A 188 -64.81 17.11 -41.69
C ASN A 188 -65.33 18.53 -41.44
N GLY A 189 -66.65 18.73 -41.39
CA GLY A 189 -67.24 20.04 -41.18
C GLY A 189 -66.91 20.60 -39.81
N MET A 190 -66.61 21.89 -39.77
CA MET A 190 -66.41 22.65 -38.55
C MET A 190 -67.42 23.79 -38.46
N VAL A 191 -67.98 24.00 -37.27
CA VAL A 191 -68.88 25.12 -36.98
C VAL A 191 -68.40 25.92 -35.78
N ASN A 192 -68.53 27.24 -35.87
CA ASN A 192 -68.29 28.15 -34.76
C ASN A 192 -69.61 28.44 -34.05
N VAL A 193 -69.68 28.14 -32.76
CA VAL A 193 -70.85 28.39 -31.93
C VAL A 193 -70.50 29.46 -30.90
N ASN A 194 -71.08 30.64 -31.05
CA ASN A 194 -70.94 31.69 -30.05
C ASN A 194 -71.80 31.37 -28.83
N ILE A 195 -71.14 31.19 -27.69
CA ILE A 195 -71.74 30.87 -26.41
C ILE A 195 -71.54 32.00 -25.38
N ALA A 196 -71.44 33.26 -25.81
CA ALA A 196 -71.31 34.40 -24.89
C ALA A 196 -72.47 34.50 -23.86
N GLY A 197 -72.22 35.18 -22.73
CA GLY A 197 -73.19 35.42 -21.66
C GLY A 197 -73.28 34.30 -20.62
N SER A 198 -74.42 34.21 -19.92
CA SER A 198 -74.62 33.35 -18.74
C SER A 198 -75.66 32.24 -18.89
N ALA A 199 -76.55 32.30 -19.88
CA ALA A 199 -77.58 31.27 -20.12
C ALA A 199 -77.00 30.04 -20.83
N ALA A 200 -77.54 28.84 -20.56
CA ALA A 200 -77.17 27.62 -21.28
C ALA A 200 -77.45 27.73 -22.79
N THR A 201 -76.62 27.10 -23.62
CA THR A 201 -76.77 27.14 -25.09
C THR A 201 -77.06 25.74 -25.62
N THR A 202 -78.22 25.56 -26.26
CA THR A 202 -78.59 24.31 -26.94
C THR A 202 -78.13 24.33 -28.39
N LEU A 203 -77.47 23.26 -28.82
CA LEU A 203 -76.99 23.14 -30.20
C LEU A 203 -78.14 22.84 -31.16
N THR A 204 -78.13 23.50 -32.32
CA THR A 204 -79.06 23.23 -33.41
C THR A 204 -78.62 22.02 -34.24
N GLN A 205 -79.53 21.47 -35.05
CA GLN A 205 -79.24 20.34 -35.93
C GLN A 205 -78.03 20.58 -36.86
N ALA A 206 -77.95 21.76 -37.47
CA ALA A 206 -76.83 22.13 -38.31
C ALA A 206 -75.51 22.30 -37.54
N GLN A 207 -75.56 22.53 -36.21
CA GLN A 207 -74.37 22.67 -35.38
C GLN A 207 -73.86 21.31 -34.87
N TYR A 208 -74.74 20.46 -34.33
CA TYR A 208 -74.33 19.13 -33.89
C TYR A 208 -74.12 18.15 -35.05
N GLY A 209 -74.63 18.45 -36.25
CA GLY A 209 -74.40 17.65 -37.45
C GLY A 209 -72.96 17.73 -37.99
N MET A 210 -72.13 18.60 -37.43
CA MET A 210 -70.72 18.77 -37.77
C MET A 210 -69.83 17.96 -36.83
N ALA A 211 -68.75 17.38 -37.33
CA ALA A 211 -67.79 16.63 -36.50
C ALA A 211 -67.02 17.52 -35.52
N ILE A 212 -66.73 18.77 -35.90
CA ILE A 212 -65.92 19.71 -35.13
C ILE A 212 -66.75 20.93 -34.72
N ILE A 213 -66.76 21.23 -33.42
CA ILE A 213 -67.49 22.36 -32.85
C ILE A 213 -66.52 23.28 -32.11
N SER A 214 -66.37 24.52 -32.59
CA SER A 214 -65.56 25.55 -31.95
C SER A 214 -66.44 26.49 -31.14
N LEU A 215 -66.32 26.43 -29.82
CA LEU A 215 -67.04 27.31 -28.89
C LEU A 215 -66.29 28.64 -28.75
N THR A 216 -66.99 29.75 -28.99
CA THR A 216 -66.45 31.12 -28.96
C THR A 216 -67.30 32.02 -28.06
N GLY A 217 -66.83 33.23 -27.78
CA GLY A 217 -67.58 34.25 -27.02
C GLY A 217 -67.06 34.49 -25.60
N ALA A 218 -67.44 35.63 -25.03
CA ALA A 218 -67.07 36.04 -23.67
C ALA A 218 -68.09 35.54 -22.66
N LEU A 219 -67.65 34.70 -21.74
CA LEU A 219 -68.45 34.15 -20.66
C LEU A 219 -68.50 35.11 -19.48
N THR A 220 -69.68 35.22 -18.87
CA THR A 220 -69.92 36.03 -17.66
C THR A 220 -70.33 35.19 -16.44
N ALA A 221 -70.52 33.87 -16.63
CA ALA A 221 -70.80 32.87 -15.60
C ALA A 221 -70.44 31.46 -16.14
N ASP A 222 -70.46 30.45 -15.26
CA ASP A 222 -70.35 29.04 -15.66
C ASP A 222 -71.47 28.66 -16.63
N LYS A 223 -71.14 27.94 -17.71
CA LYS A 223 -72.05 27.73 -18.83
C LYS A 223 -72.15 26.27 -19.24
N SER A 224 -73.37 25.82 -19.50
CA SER A 224 -73.64 24.51 -20.10
C SER A 224 -73.93 24.63 -21.60
N VAL A 225 -73.30 23.78 -22.41
CA VAL A 225 -73.63 23.56 -23.82
C VAL A 225 -74.38 22.25 -23.93
N ILE A 226 -75.62 22.33 -24.45
CA ILE A 226 -76.55 21.20 -24.48
C ILE A 226 -76.49 20.52 -25.84
N PHE A 227 -76.00 19.28 -25.85
CA PHE A 227 -76.01 18.36 -26.98
C PHE A 227 -77.34 17.60 -27.05
N PRO A 228 -77.75 17.16 -28.25
CA PRO A 228 -78.87 16.23 -28.38
C PRO A 228 -78.58 14.90 -27.67
N ALA A 229 -79.61 14.27 -27.12
CA ALA A 229 -79.54 12.96 -26.48
C ALA A 229 -79.52 11.83 -27.55
N ILE A 230 -78.54 11.87 -28.44
CA ILE A 230 -78.32 10.90 -29.52
C ILE A 230 -76.91 10.32 -29.38
N SER A 231 -76.73 9.07 -29.82
CA SER A 231 -75.40 8.47 -29.87
C SER A 231 -74.56 9.15 -30.95
N GLY A 232 -73.39 9.65 -30.58
CA GLY A 232 -72.53 10.42 -31.49
C GLY A 232 -71.18 10.76 -30.87
N HIS A 233 -70.26 11.28 -31.69
CA HIS A 233 -68.95 11.74 -31.26
C HIS A 233 -68.66 13.11 -31.85
N TRP A 234 -67.97 13.96 -31.08
CA TRP A 234 -67.61 15.31 -31.48
C TRP A 234 -66.24 15.68 -30.97
N GLN A 235 -65.52 16.45 -31.77
CA GLN A 235 -64.34 17.18 -31.33
C GLN A 235 -64.74 18.61 -30.97
N VAL A 236 -64.53 19.00 -29.72
CA VAL A 236 -64.94 20.32 -29.23
C VAL A 236 -63.73 21.15 -28.87
N ILE A 237 -63.65 22.34 -29.46
CA ILE A 237 -62.58 23.30 -29.23
C ILE A 237 -63.15 24.44 -28.38
N ASN A 238 -62.61 24.65 -27.18
CA ASN A 238 -63.06 25.73 -26.32
C ASN A 238 -62.15 26.97 -26.46
N THR A 239 -62.57 27.94 -27.26
CA THR A 239 -61.86 29.23 -27.47
C THR A 239 -62.55 30.42 -26.80
N THR A 240 -63.43 30.17 -25.83
CA THR A 240 -64.12 31.23 -25.09
C THR A 240 -63.16 32.13 -24.30
N THR A 241 -63.63 33.32 -23.92
CA THR A 241 -62.93 34.24 -23.02
C THR A 241 -63.72 34.42 -21.73
N GLY A 242 -63.09 34.91 -20.65
CA GLY A 242 -63.65 34.90 -19.29
C GLY A 242 -63.12 33.74 -18.44
N ALA A 243 -63.26 33.86 -17.11
CA ALA A 243 -62.72 32.91 -16.13
C ALA A 243 -63.82 31.97 -15.59
N PHE A 244 -64.57 31.35 -16.51
CA PHE A 244 -65.72 30.52 -16.18
C PHE A 244 -65.62 29.16 -16.86
N THR A 245 -66.31 28.17 -16.29
CA THR A 245 -66.30 26.79 -16.77
C THR A 245 -67.31 26.58 -17.89
N VAL A 246 -66.96 25.71 -18.85
CA VAL A 246 -67.86 25.26 -19.91
C VAL A 246 -68.08 23.76 -19.73
N THR A 247 -69.34 23.38 -19.52
CA THR A 247 -69.75 21.98 -19.34
C THR A 247 -70.56 21.52 -20.54
N LEU A 248 -70.10 20.46 -21.20
CA LEU A 248 -70.79 19.83 -22.31
C LEU A 248 -71.66 18.71 -21.75
N LYS A 249 -72.97 18.79 -21.94
CA LYS A 249 -73.92 17.79 -21.41
C LYS A 249 -75.12 17.63 -22.34
N THR A 250 -75.91 16.58 -22.14
CA THR A 250 -77.27 16.53 -22.67
C THR A 250 -78.22 17.28 -21.72
N ALA A 251 -79.49 17.45 -22.09
CA ALA A 251 -80.46 18.18 -21.26
C ALA A 251 -80.57 17.62 -19.83
N ASN A 252 -80.59 16.29 -19.69
CA ASN A 252 -80.84 15.59 -18.43
C ASN A 252 -79.68 14.69 -17.95
N GLY A 253 -78.61 14.55 -18.75
CA GLY A 253 -77.49 13.68 -18.43
C GLY A 253 -76.29 14.37 -17.80
N ASN A 254 -75.31 13.55 -17.43
CA ASN A 254 -74.00 13.98 -16.97
C ASN A 254 -73.18 14.56 -18.12
N GLY A 255 -72.18 15.36 -17.77
CA GLY A 255 -71.38 16.10 -18.74
C GLY A 255 -69.90 16.13 -18.42
N VAL A 256 -69.13 16.60 -19.39
CA VAL A 256 -67.69 16.81 -19.32
C VAL A 256 -67.39 18.29 -19.33
N THR A 257 -66.58 18.75 -18.38
CA THR A 257 -66.04 20.11 -18.39
C THR A 257 -64.87 20.21 -19.35
N VAL A 258 -64.88 21.18 -20.26
CA VAL A 258 -63.79 21.42 -21.22
C VAL A 258 -63.05 22.69 -20.85
N THR A 259 -61.76 22.55 -20.55
CA THR A 259 -60.89 23.66 -20.17
C THR A 259 -60.70 24.64 -21.33
N ARG A 260 -60.67 25.94 -21.01
CA ARG A 260 -60.43 27.00 -21.99
C ARG A 260 -59.07 26.80 -22.69
N GLY A 261 -59.03 27.00 -24.00
CA GLY A 261 -57.85 26.83 -24.84
C GLY A 261 -57.51 25.38 -25.19
N THR A 262 -58.34 24.42 -24.79
CA THR A 262 -58.13 22.99 -25.07
C THR A 262 -59.09 22.46 -26.13
N THR A 263 -58.69 21.35 -26.73
CA THR A 263 -59.51 20.56 -27.65
C THR A 263 -59.78 19.21 -26.99
N THR A 264 -61.04 18.79 -26.97
CA THR A 264 -61.46 17.57 -26.28
C THR A 264 -62.36 16.76 -27.19
N ASN A 265 -62.06 15.46 -27.31
CA ASN A 265 -62.95 14.52 -27.97
C ASN A 265 -63.94 13.95 -26.97
N ILE A 266 -65.22 14.02 -27.32
CA ILE A 266 -66.33 13.57 -26.50
C ILE A 266 -67.17 12.54 -27.26
N PHE A 267 -67.80 11.65 -26.50
CA PHE A 267 -68.86 10.77 -27.01
C PHE A 267 -70.15 10.99 -26.21
N CYS A 268 -71.29 10.84 -26.89
CA CYS A 268 -72.60 10.72 -26.26
C CYS A 268 -73.08 9.28 -26.41
N ASP A 269 -73.54 8.67 -25.33
CA ASP A 269 -74.14 7.33 -25.33
C ASP A 269 -75.66 7.35 -25.63
N GLY A 270 -76.22 8.53 -25.93
CA GLY A 270 -77.66 8.77 -26.03
C GLY A 270 -78.28 9.32 -24.75
N SER A 271 -77.52 9.42 -23.65
CA SER A 271 -77.96 10.01 -22.38
C SER A 271 -76.91 10.94 -21.76
N ASN A 272 -75.64 10.57 -21.72
CA ASN A 272 -74.55 11.31 -21.07
C ASN A 272 -73.45 11.67 -22.07
N ILE A 273 -72.77 12.79 -21.81
CA ILE A 273 -71.51 13.14 -22.49
C ILE A 273 -70.34 12.65 -21.64
N SER A 274 -69.38 11.97 -22.27
CA SER A 274 -68.17 11.43 -21.64
C SER A 274 -66.95 11.64 -22.52
N LEU A 275 -65.75 11.58 -21.94
CA LEU A 275 -64.49 11.67 -22.67
C LEU A 275 -64.29 10.41 -23.52
N GLN A 276 -63.82 10.57 -24.77
CA GLN A 276 -63.61 9.42 -25.67
C GLN A 276 -62.51 8.46 -25.20
N GLN A 277 -61.55 8.93 -24.40
CA GLN A 277 -60.46 8.11 -23.86
C GLN A 277 -60.30 8.36 -22.35
N THR A 278 -60.15 7.28 -21.60
CA THR A 278 -60.07 7.31 -20.13
C THR A 278 -58.90 6.47 -19.57
N ASP A 279 -58.18 5.73 -20.42
CA ASP A 279 -57.15 4.77 -20.04
C ASP A 279 -55.72 5.28 -20.26
N PHE A 280 -55.29 6.24 -19.44
CA PHE A 280 -53.85 6.53 -19.28
C PHE A 280 -53.26 5.64 -18.18
N ILE A 281 -53.31 4.31 -18.36
CA ILE A 281 -52.69 3.37 -17.41
C ILE A 281 -51.18 3.36 -17.67
N SER A 282 -50.40 3.87 -16.72
CA SER A 282 -48.92 3.88 -16.78
C SER A 282 -48.34 4.52 -18.07
N PRO A 283 -48.73 5.76 -18.42
CA PRO A 283 -48.23 6.39 -19.64
C PRO A 283 -46.72 6.62 -19.53
N VAL A 284 -45.98 6.25 -20.57
CA VAL A 284 -44.57 6.63 -20.72
C VAL A 284 -44.52 8.10 -21.14
N LEU A 285 -44.07 8.98 -20.24
CA LEU A 285 -43.92 10.41 -20.53
C LEU A 285 -42.58 10.66 -21.23
N THR A 286 -42.61 11.22 -22.44
CA THR A 286 -41.41 11.63 -23.20
C THR A 286 -41.20 13.15 -23.12
N GLY A 287 -39.95 13.62 -23.26
CA GLY A 287 -39.61 15.06 -23.18
C GLY A 287 -39.47 15.56 -21.72
N THR A 288 -39.88 16.80 -21.46
CA THR A 288 -39.82 17.45 -20.13
C THR A 288 -41.23 17.69 -19.56
N PRO A 289 -41.90 16.68 -18.99
CA PRO A 289 -43.24 16.83 -18.42
C PRO A 289 -43.23 17.86 -17.28
N GLN A 290 -44.24 18.73 -17.24
CA GLN A 290 -44.43 19.73 -16.18
C GLN A 290 -45.51 19.27 -15.20
N ALA A 291 -45.26 19.44 -13.90
CA ALA A 291 -46.24 19.25 -12.82
C ALA A 291 -46.08 20.40 -11.80
N PRO A 292 -47.12 20.75 -11.03
CA PRO A 292 -46.97 21.73 -9.95
C PRO A 292 -45.90 21.27 -8.94
N THR A 293 -44.98 22.17 -8.57
CA THR A 293 -43.98 21.87 -7.54
C THR A 293 -44.63 21.90 -6.16
N ALA A 294 -44.62 20.76 -5.47
CA ALA A 294 -45.11 20.65 -4.11
C ALA A 294 -44.20 21.39 -3.11
N ALA A 295 -44.77 21.91 -2.03
CA ALA A 295 -44.00 22.48 -0.93
C ALA A 295 -43.16 21.39 -0.23
N VAL A 296 -42.01 21.77 0.34
CA VAL A 296 -41.14 20.84 1.09
C VAL A 296 -41.92 20.19 2.23
N GLY A 297 -41.83 18.87 2.35
CA GLY A 297 -42.54 18.08 3.37
C GLY A 297 -43.96 17.63 2.99
N THR A 298 -44.45 17.91 1.79
CA THR A 298 -45.76 17.43 1.30
C THR A 298 -45.79 15.91 1.20
N ASN A 299 -46.79 15.25 1.81
CA ASN A 299 -46.98 13.80 1.82
C ASN A 299 -48.27 13.38 1.09
N SER A 300 -48.36 13.67 -0.21
CA SER A 300 -49.53 13.35 -1.05
C SER A 300 -49.18 12.41 -2.20
N ASN A 301 -50.21 11.97 -2.94
CA ASN A 301 -50.05 11.16 -4.15
C ASN A 301 -49.66 11.98 -5.40
N GLN A 302 -49.24 13.24 -5.23
CA GLN A 302 -48.81 14.11 -6.32
C GLN A 302 -47.47 13.64 -6.92
N VAL A 303 -47.31 13.75 -8.23
CA VAL A 303 -46.03 13.49 -8.90
C VAL A 303 -44.98 14.48 -8.39
N ALA A 304 -43.87 13.97 -7.87
CA ALA A 304 -42.76 14.80 -7.40
C ALA A 304 -42.04 15.44 -8.60
N THR A 305 -41.82 16.76 -8.54
CA THR A 305 -40.97 17.45 -9.51
C THR A 305 -39.50 17.33 -9.09
N MET A 306 -38.57 17.41 -10.03
CA MET A 306 -37.14 17.46 -9.69
C MET A 306 -36.81 18.64 -8.78
N MET A 307 -37.57 19.74 -8.89
CA MET A 307 -37.45 20.90 -8.00
C MET A 307 -37.89 20.58 -6.57
N SER A 308 -39.01 19.87 -6.35
CA SER A 308 -39.44 19.51 -4.98
C SER A 308 -38.45 18.55 -4.31
N ILE A 309 -37.86 17.64 -5.09
CA ILE A 309 -36.82 16.72 -4.61
C ILE A 309 -35.57 17.50 -4.21
N LEU A 310 -35.07 18.37 -5.10
CA LEU A 310 -33.87 19.17 -4.84
C LEU A 310 -34.07 20.10 -3.63
N GLN A 311 -35.24 20.75 -3.52
CA GLN A 311 -35.56 21.61 -2.37
C GLN A 311 -35.66 20.82 -1.06
N GLY A 312 -36.25 19.62 -1.08
CA GLY A 312 -36.33 18.74 0.08
C GLY A 312 -34.95 18.24 0.53
N MET A 313 -34.08 17.87 -0.41
CA MET A 313 -32.70 17.49 -0.13
C MET A 313 -31.87 18.66 0.41
N ALA A 314 -32.02 19.85 -0.20
CA ALA A 314 -31.29 21.04 0.20
C ALA A 314 -31.64 21.50 1.63
N ALA A 315 -32.87 21.27 2.09
CA ALA A 315 -33.28 21.56 3.47
C ALA A 315 -32.46 20.79 4.53
N PHE A 316 -31.89 19.64 4.15
CA PHE A 316 -31.01 18.82 4.99
C PHE A 316 -29.53 18.96 4.63
N GLY A 317 -29.17 19.91 3.77
CA GLY A 317 -27.80 20.17 3.34
C GLY A 317 -27.29 19.26 2.22
N LEU A 318 -28.17 18.59 1.49
CA LEU A 318 -27.81 17.69 0.40
C LEU A 318 -28.12 18.35 -0.96
N GLY A 319 -27.19 18.27 -1.92
CA GLY A 319 -27.40 18.69 -3.31
C GLY A 319 -27.26 20.20 -3.60
N ALA A 320 -26.92 21.02 -2.60
CA ALA A 320 -26.57 22.43 -2.78
C ALA A 320 -25.05 22.66 -2.63
N VAL A 321 -24.50 23.73 -3.23
CA VAL A 321 -23.07 24.08 -3.12
C VAL A 321 -22.69 24.40 -1.67
N ASN A 322 -23.60 25.03 -0.93
CA ASN A 322 -23.47 25.29 0.50
C ASN A 322 -24.65 24.64 1.24
N GLY A 323 -24.38 23.99 2.38
CA GLY A 323 -25.45 23.58 3.30
C GLY A 323 -26.21 24.81 3.85
N PRO A 324 -27.43 24.64 4.39
CA PRO A 324 -28.18 25.72 4.99
C PRO A 324 -27.33 26.48 6.01
N GLN A 325 -27.33 27.80 5.88
CA GLN A 325 -26.54 28.67 6.73
C GLN A 325 -27.15 28.70 8.14
N VAL A 326 -26.31 28.50 9.16
CA VAL A 326 -26.71 28.58 10.57
C VAL A 326 -26.00 29.76 11.25
N THR A 327 -26.78 30.55 11.99
CA THR A 327 -26.31 31.72 12.76
C THR A 327 -26.22 31.43 14.27
N ASP A 328 -26.82 30.34 14.74
CA ASP A 328 -26.66 29.82 16.09
C ASP A 328 -26.70 28.29 16.04
N LEU A 329 -25.62 27.65 16.48
CA LEU A 329 -25.54 26.18 16.50
C LEU A 329 -26.50 25.56 17.53
N ASN A 330 -26.94 26.29 18.56
CA ASN A 330 -27.90 25.78 19.52
C ASN A 330 -29.34 25.76 18.97
N ALA A 331 -29.64 26.60 17.99
CA ALA A 331 -30.97 26.76 17.40
C ALA A 331 -31.28 25.74 16.28
N VAL A 332 -30.29 24.94 15.87
CA VAL A 332 -30.49 23.90 14.86
C VAL A 332 -31.35 22.77 15.44
N SER A 333 -32.52 22.55 14.85
CA SER A 333 -33.51 21.55 15.28
C SER A 333 -33.57 20.32 14.39
N ASN A 334 -33.40 20.50 13.07
CA ASN A 334 -33.52 19.44 12.09
C ASN A 334 -32.16 18.77 11.87
N GLY A 335 -32.16 17.45 11.67
CA GLY A 335 -30.92 16.72 11.38
C GLY A 335 -30.43 17.01 9.97
N GLY A 336 -29.13 17.15 9.77
CA GLY A 336 -28.59 17.48 8.46
C GLY A 336 -27.16 18.00 8.48
N MET A 337 -26.72 18.46 7.31
CA MET A 337 -25.42 19.10 7.08
C MET A 337 -25.60 20.60 6.91
N TYR A 338 -24.85 21.39 7.65
CA TYR A 338 -25.04 22.83 7.77
C TYR A 338 -23.73 23.58 7.58
N PHE A 339 -23.84 24.84 7.18
CA PHE A 339 -22.72 25.76 7.10
C PHE A 339 -22.85 26.83 8.17
N ALA A 340 -21.95 26.83 9.16
CA ALA A 340 -21.89 27.85 10.18
C ALA A 340 -20.93 28.96 9.75
N ILE A 341 -21.41 30.20 9.72
CA ILE A 341 -20.56 31.38 9.49
C ILE A 341 -19.68 31.65 10.71
N SER A 342 -18.52 32.28 10.53
CA SER A 342 -17.54 32.56 11.59
C SER A 342 -18.06 33.40 12.76
N THR A 343 -19.19 34.07 12.58
CA THR A 343 -19.88 34.87 13.62
C THR A 343 -21.09 34.16 14.23
N ALA A 344 -21.33 32.89 13.89
CA ALA A 344 -22.43 32.13 14.44
C ALA A 344 -22.23 31.91 15.95
N LEU A 345 -23.33 32.02 16.71
CA LEU A 345 -23.32 31.79 18.15
C LEU A 345 -23.05 30.32 18.47
N ASN A 346 -22.41 30.08 19.62
CA ASN A 346 -22.11 28.75 20.15
C ASN A 346 -21.15 27.90 19.29
N LEU A 347 -20.37 28.54 18.43
CA LEU A 347 -19.25 27.93 17.75
C LEU A 347 -18.15 27.50 18.73
N PRO A 348 -17.49 26.34 18.53
CA PRO A 348 -16.30 25.96 19.29
C PRO A 348 -15.10 26.84 18.91
N ILE A 349 -15.07 27.35 17.68
CA ILE A 349 -13.97 28.10 17.08
C ILE A 349 -14.58 29.20 16.22
N SER A 350 -14.11 30.44 16.36
CA SER A 350 -14.58 31.59 15.58
C SER A 350 -14.09 31.57 14.12
N ALA A 351 -14.52 30.56 13.36
CA ALA A 351 -14.17 30.31 11.97
C ALA A 351 -15.38 29.76 11.21
N ASN A 352 -15.43 29.99 9.89
CA ASN A 352 -16.43 29.34 9.04
C ASN A 352 -16.29 27.83 9.19
N SER A 353 -17.38 27.14 9.48
CA SER A 353 -17.34 25.74 9.89
C SER A 353 -18.43 24.91 9.22
N SER A 354 -18.11 23.68 8.86
CA SER A 354 -19.11 22.69 8.49
C SER A 354 -19.66 22.03 9.76
N LEU A 355 -20.98 21.90 9.84
CA LEU A 355 -21.67 21.30 10.99
C LEU A 355 -22.49 20.09 10.52
N ILE A 356 -22.34 18.98 11.22
CA ILE A 356 -23.27 17.86 11.15
C ILE A 356 -24.10 17.88 12.44
N HIS A 357 -25.42 17.93 12.30
CA HIS A 357 -26.35 17.86 13.42
C HIS A 357 -27.20 16.59 13.31
N ILE A 358 -27.19 15.78 14.37
CA ILE A 358 -27.93 14.54 14.47
C ILE A 358 -28.81 14.63 15.73
N PRO A 359 -30.08 15.06 15.60
CA PRO A 359 -31.01 15.06 16.72
C PRO A 359 -31.47 13.64 17.03
N TYR A 360 -31.73 13.37 18.30
CA TYR A 360 -32.31 12.13 18.81
C TYR A 360 -33.30 12.47 19.92
N SER A 361 -34.31 11.61 20.16
CA SER A 361 -35.40 11.85 21.12
C SER A 361 -36.02 13.24 20.94
N ASP A 362 -36.93 13.42 19.98
CA ASP A 362 -37.75 14.64 19.79
C ASP A 362 -37.04 16.03 19.78
N GLY A 363 -35.71 16.06 19.68
CA GLY A 363 -34.89 17.28 19.76
C GLY A 363 -34.38 17.62 21.17
N SER A 364 -34.74 16.82 22.18
CA SER A 364 -34.21 16.93 23.54
C SER A 364 -32.78 16.40 23.69
N ALA A 365 -32.32 15.54 22.77
CA ALA A 365 -30.92 15.11 22.66
C ALA A 365 -30.37 15.32 21.23
N ALA A 366 -29.07 15.48 21.10
CA ALA A 366 -28.41 15.64 19.81
C ALA A 366 -26.91 15.41 19.88
N LEU A 367 -26.31 15.00 18.76
CA LEU A 367 -24.88 15.09 18.51
C LEU A 367 -24.62 16.23 17.52
N GLN A 368 -23.63 17.06 17.82
CA GLN A 368 -23.07 17.98 16.86
C GLN A 368 -21.59 17.69 16.65
N ILE A 369 -21.18 17.65 15.39
CA ILE A 369 -19.79 17.58 14.97
C ILE A 369 -19.55 18.81 14.10
N CYS A 370 -18.58 19.63 14.50
CA CYS A 370 -18.24 20.89 13.86
C CYS A 370 -16.77 20.83 13.42
N CYS A 371 -16.51 21.15 12.16
CA CYS A 371 -15.15 21.25 11.62
C CYS A 371 -14.93 22.66 11.11
N ALA A 372 -13.92 23.34 11.65
CA ALA A 372 -13.48 24.64 11.12
C ALA A 372 -12.89 24.44 9.72
N LEU A 373 -13.37 25.21 8.75
CA LEU A 373 -12.95 25.16 7.33
C LEU A 373 -11.77 26.10 7.04
N SER A 374 -11.35 26.88 8.03
CA SER A 374 -10.17 27.76 7.97
C SER A 374 -9.32 27.60 9.22
N PRO A 375 -8.00 27.89 9.17
CA PRO A 375 -7.11 27.76 10.30
C PRO A 375 -7.60 28.48 11.57
N PRO A 376 -7.48 27.86 12.77
CA PRO A 376 -7.00 26.50 12.99
C PRO A 376 -8.05 25.45 12.58
N VAL A 377 -7.69 24.57 11.63
CA VAL A 377 -8.55 23.48 11.17
C VAL A 377 -8.60 22.42 12.25
N ARG A 378 -9.74 22.31 12.93
CA ARG A 378 -9.97 21.39 14.05
C ARG A 378 -11.38 20.83 13.95
N ILE A 379 -11.54 19.58 14.39
CA ILE A 379 -12.83 18.92 14.50
C ILE A 379 -13.21 18.88 15.98
N CYS A 380 -14.36 19.45 16.31
CA CYS A 380 -14.94 19.43 17.63
C CYS A 380 -16.29 18.70 17.62
N TYR A 381 -16.64 18.06 18.72
CA TYR A 381 -17.97 17.50 18.93
C TYR A 381 -18.54 17.94 20.27
N ARG A 382 -19.87 17.94 20.36
CA ARG A 382 -20.60 18.08 21.62
C ARG A 382 -21.90 17.32 21.55
N THR A 383 -22.46 17.03 22.71
CA THR A 383 -23.77 16.41 22.84
C THR A 383 -24.74 17.33 23.55
N LYS A 384 -26.03 17.20 23.22
CA LYS A 384 -27.15 17.75 23.98
C LYS A 384 -27.79 16.63 24.77
N SER A 385 -28.07 16.87 26.04
CA SER A 385 -28.75 15.92 26.93
C SER A 385 -29.85 16.65 27.68
N SER A 386 -31.08 16.14 27.61
CA SER A 386 -32.26 16.69 28.30
C SER A 386 -32.46 18.19 28.08
N GLY A 387 -32.30 18.65 26.84
CA GLY A 387 -32.49 20.06 26.49
C GLY A 387 -31.23 20.94 26.62
N SER A 388 -30.19 20.50 27.33
CA SER A 388 -28.98 21.30 27.60
C SER A 388 -27.77 20.83 26.78
N TRP A 389 -27.00 21.77 26.24
CA TRP A 389 -25.75 21.49 25.52
C TRP A 389 -24.58 21.29 26.48
N ASN A 390 -23.84 20.21 26.28
CA ASN A 390 -22.55 20.00 26.94
C ASN A 390 -21.45 20.85 26.27
N ALA A 391 -20.35 21.07 26.98
CA ALA A 391 -19.18 21.74 26.45
C ALA A 391 -18.61 21.02 25.22
N TRP A 392 -18.03 21.79 24.30
CA TRP A 392 -17.32 21.26 23.15
C TRP A 392 -16.07 20.47 23.57
N LYS A 393 -15.82 19.38 22.86
CA LYS A 393 -14.63 18.54 22.98
C LYS A 393 -13.96 18.45 21.61
N GLU A 394 -12.63 18.53 21.58
CA GLU A 394 -11.84 18.45 20.34
C GLU A 394 -11.42 17.00 20.05
N PHE A 395 -11.46 16.56 18.79
CA PHE A 395 -10.83 15.32 18.35
C PHE A 395 -9.31 15.53 18.23
N SER A 396 -8.51 14.64 18.81
CA SER A 396 -7.05 14.69 18.66
C SER A 396 -6.64 14.26 17.25
N MET A 397 -5.59 14.90 16.71
CA MET A 397 -4.90 14.40 15.51
C MET A 397 -4.26 13.04 15.81
N LEU A 398 -4.43 12.07 14.91
CA LEU A 398 -3.89 10.70 15.07
C LEU A 398 -2.42 10.60 14.66
N ASP A 399 -2.02 11.33 13.62
CA ASP A 399 -0.65 11.38 13.14
C ASP A 399 0.10 12.55 13.78
N SER A 400 1.18 12.25 14.50
CA SER A 400 2.05 13.23 15.16
C SER A 400 1.31 14.25 16.04
N PRO A 401 0.52 13.81 17.05
CA PRO A 401 -0.11 14.74 17.97
C PRO A 401 0.96 15.57 18.70
N SER A 402 0.82 16.89 18.64
CA SER A 402 1.54 17.77 19.56
C SER A 402 0.83 17.71 20.90
N PHE A 403 1.42 16.98 21.85
CA PHE A 403 0.86 16.90 23.19
C PHE A 403 1.01 18.24 23.92
N THR A 404 -0.06 18.69 24.59
CA THR A 404 -0.04 19.89 25.44
C THR A 404 -0.48 19.55 26.87
N GLY A 405 -0.02 20.30 27.87
CA GLY A 405 -0.28 20.02 29.29
C GLY A 405 0.61 18.92 29.88
N ASP A 406 0.03 18.03 30.68
CA ASP A 406 0.69 16.86 31.31
C ASP A 406 0.06 15.54 30.80
N PRO A 407 0.51 15.03 29.63
CA PRO A 407 -0.06 13.84 28.99
C PRO A 407 0.19 12.59 29.83
N LYS A 408 -0.87 11.83 30.11
CA LYS A 408 -0.77 10.59 30.88
C LYS A 408 -0.64 9.38 29.96
N ALA A 409 0.39 8.57 30.20
CA ALA A 409 0.59 7.26 29.57
C ALA A 409 0.77 6.19 30.68
N PRO A 410 0.34 4.94 30.46
CA PRO A 410 0.64 3.83 31.38
C PRO A 410 2.14 3.72 31.67
N THR A 411 2.52 3.48 32.93
CA THR A 411 3.92 3.24 33.29
C THR A 411 4.29 1.80 32.94
N ALA A 412 5.15 1.65 31.93
CA ALA A 412 5.73 0.36 31.54
C ALA A 412 6.60 -0.23 32.67
N ALA A 413 6.78 -1.56 32.64
CA ALA A 413 7.69 -2.25 33.56
C ALA A 413 9.17 -1.96 33.17
N VAL A 414 10.07 -1.91 34.15
CA VAL A 414 11.51 -1.72 33.87
C VAL A 414 12.05 -2.87 33.01
N GLY A 415 12.70 -2.55 31.90
CA GLY A 415 13.22 -3.52 30.93
C GLY A 415 12.30 -3.77 29.71
N ASP A 416 11.12 -3.13 29.66
CA ASP A 416 10.25 -3.12 28.49
C ASP A 416 10.93 -2.44 27.29
N ASN A 417 10.74 -3.00 26.09
CA ASN A 417 11.42 -2.60 24.86
C ASN A 417 10.49 -2.57 23.63
N ASP A 418 9.18 -2.43 23.86
CA ASP A 418 8.19 -2.28 22.80
C ASP A 418 8.08 -0.81 22.29
N LEU A 419 7.04 -0.53 21.50
CA LEU A 419 6.78 0.80 20.91
C LEU A 419 5.95 1.72 21.84
N SER A 420 5.77 1.38 23.11
CA SER A 420 5.03 2.19 24.07
C SER A 420 5.73 3.51 24.38
N ILE A 421 4.94 4.54 24.70
CA ILE A 421 5.48 5.85 25.09
C ILE A 421 6.13 5.75 26.48
N ALA A 422 7.41 6.11 26.58
CA ALA A 422 8.12 6.23 27.85
C ALA A 422 7.64 7.45 28.64
N ASN A 423 6.97 7.22 29.77
CA ASN A 423 6.64 8.30 30.71
C ASN A 423 7.81 8.62 31.66
N THR A 424 7.76 9.77 32.34
CA THR A 424 8.85 10.24 33.22
C THR A 424 9.11 9.31 34.40
N SER A 425 8.08 8.63 34.91
CA SER A 425 8.21 7.64 36.00
C SER A 425 8.96 6.38 35.55
N PHE A 426 8.71 5.90 34.34
CA PHE A 426 9.45 4.80 33.73
C PHE A 426 10.93 5.19 33.53
N VAL A 427 11.21 6.37 32.97
CA VAL A 427 12.59 6.85 32.75
C VAL A 427 13.36 6.95 34.07
N GLN A 428 12.76 7.53 35.11
CA GLN A 428 13.39 7.61 36.44
C GLN A 428 13.68 6.21 37.01
N SER A 429 12.73 5.28 36.90
CA SER A 429 12.88 3.90 37.42
C SER A 429 13.94 3.10 36.65
N ALA A 430 14.00 3.26 35.32
CA ALA A 430 14.99 2.61 34.46
C ALA A 430 16.42 3.10 34.79
N LEU A 431 16.63 4.41 34.93
CA LEU A 431 17.93 4.98 35.29
C LEU A 431 18.36 4.61 36.72
N ALA A 432 17.42 4.59 37.67
CA ALA A 432 17.68 4.24 39.06
C ALA A 432 18.25 2.83 39.24
N THR A 433 17.89 1.89 38.35
CA THR A 433 18.40 0.51 38.35
C THR A 433 19.93 0.46 38.18
N PHE A 434 20.51 1.46 37.52
CA PHE A 434 21.95 1.59 37.30
C PHE A 434 22.60 2.64 38.23
N GLY A 435 21.88 3.12 39.24
CA GLY A 435 22.37 4.15 40.16
C GLY A 435 22.52 5.54 39.53
N VAL A 436 21.82 5.80 38.42
CA VAL A 436 21.83 7.09 37.72
C VAL A 436 20.57 7.87 38.07
N GLY A 437 20.70 9.15 38.43
CA GLY A 437 19.56 10.00 38.78
C GLY A 437 18.96 9.74 40.18
N THR A 438 19.65 8.99 41.03
CA THR A 438 19.26 8.72 42.43
C THR A 438 20.26 9.32 43.42
N LEU A 439 19.81 9.64 44.65
CA LEU A 439 20.69 10.13 45.71
C LEU A 439 21.64 9.04 46.25
N LEU A 440 21.23 7.78 46.14
CA LEU A 440 21.98 6.61 46.58
C LEU A 440 22.03 5.58 45.46
N GLY A 441 23.24 5.10 45.12
CA GLY A 441 23.39 3.95 44.24
C GLY A 441 22.75 2.68 44.84
N PRO A 442 22.27 1.75 44.01
CA PRO A 442 21.79 0.45 44.48
C PRO A 442 22.91 -0.34 45.17
N LEU A 443 22.53 -1.21 46.09
CA LEU A 443 23.43 -2.25 46.58
C LEU A 443 23.66 -3.28 45.46
N PRO A 444 24.84 -3.93 45.41
CA PRO A 444 25.05 -5.02 44.48
C PRO A 444 24.05 -6.16 44.75
N PRO A 445 23.68 -6.97 43.73
CA PRO A 445 22.75 -8.06 43.89
C PRO A 445 23.16 -8.99 45.06
N SER A 446 22.19 -9.34 45.90
CA SER A 446 22.42 -10.16 47.12
C SER A 446 23.50 -9.64 48.07
N ASN A 447 23.82 -8.34 48.01
CA ASN A 447 24.89 -7.70 48.78
C ASN A 447 26.28 -8.32 48.52
N ASP A 448 26.50 -8.84 47.30
CA ASP A 448 27.77 -9.41 46.85
C ASP A 448 28.30 -8.65 45.62
N LEU A 449 29.47 -8.02 45.77
CA LEU A 449 30.06 -7.22 44.71
C LEU A 449 30.50 -8.04 43.48
N ASN A 450 30.67 -9.35 43.61
CA ASN A 450 30.93 -10.23 42.47
C ASN A 450 29.72 -10.39 41.53
N LEU A 451 28.51 -10.12 42.03
CA LEU A 451 27.27 -10.22 41.25
C LEU A 451 26.91 -8.90 40.53
N ALA A 452 27.57 -7.79 40.87
CA ALA A 452 27.41 -6.50 40.18
C ALA A 452 28.23 -6.44 38.89
N THR A 453 27.80 -7.21 37.89
CA THR A 453 28.43 -7.31 36.56
C THR A 453 27.79 -6.38 35.52
N ASN A 454 26.55 -5.93 35.75
CA ASN A 454 25.89 -4.92 34.91
C ASN A 454 26.52 -3.54 35.11
N GLY A 455 26.45 -2.70 34.07
CA GLY A 455 27.00 -1.36 34.13
C GLY A 455 26.20 -0.42 35.02
N GLY A 456 26.89 0.32 35.89
CA GLY A 456 26.22 1.26 36.79
C GLY A 456 27.09 1.73 37.95
N PHE A 457 26.48 2.57 38.78
CA PHE A 457 27.06 3.10 40.01
C PHE A 457 26.43 2.40 41.21
N TYR A 458 27.19 1.52 41.85
CA TYR A 458 26.76 0.80 43.03
C TYR A 458 27.36 1.43 44.28
N ARG A 459 26.74 1.13 45.43
CA ARG A 459 27.35 1.37 46.73
C ARG A 459 27.50 0.07 47.49
N THR A 460 28.46 0.02 48.40
CA THR A 460 28.59 -1.09 49.35
C THR A 460 28.27 -0.66 50.77
N THR A 461 28.06 -1.65 51.62
CA THR A 461 28.06 -1.51 53.07
C THR A 461 29.28 -2.21 53.64
N SER A 462 29.57 -2.00 54.92
CA SER A 462 30.60 -2.76 55.65
C SER A 462 30.36 -4.29 55.66
N ALA A 463 29.13 -4.74 55.35
CA ALA A 463 28.74 -6.15 55.26
C ALA A 463 28.72 -6.71 53.84
N THR A 464 29.00 -5.89 52.81
CA THR A 464 29.01 -6.35 51.41
C THR A 464 30.16 -7.32 51.17
N LEU A 465 29.88 -8.46 50.54
CA LEU A 465 30.87 -9.48 50.24
C LEU A 465 31.78 -9.06 49.07
N ASN A 466 33.00 -9.63 49.05
CA ASN A 466 33.98 -9.48 47.96
C ASN A 466 34.46 -8.04 47.69
N THR A 467 34.43 -7.20 48.71
CA THR A 467 35.00 -5.85 48.71
C THR A 467 36.51 -5.88 49.02
N PRO A 468 37.29 -4.87 48.60
CA PRO A 468 38.71 -4.76 48.96
C PRO A 468 38.92 -4.37 50.44
N ALA A 469 37.89 -3.83 51.09
CA ALA A 469 37.90 -3.43 52.49
C ALA A 469 36.47 -3.45 53.06
N SER A 470 36.34 -3.77 54.35
CA SER A 470 35.06 -3.78 55.08
C SER A 470 34.58 -2.35 55.41
N SER A 471 34.21 -1.59 54.38
CA SER A 471 33.77 -0.20 54.50
C SER A 471 32.67 0.13 53.46
N ASN A 472 32.09 1.33 53.59
CA ASN A 472 31.17 1.88 52.59
C ASN A 472 31.97 2.42 51.40
N LEU A 473 31.77 1.82 50.23
CA LEU A 473 32.46 2.14 48.99
C LEU A 473 31.48 2.69 47.98
N SER A 474 31.93 3.65 47.17
CA SER A 474 31.31 3.91 45.87
C SER A 474 31.99 3.04 44.83
N VAL A 475 31.21 2.34 44.02
CA VAL A 475 31.70 1.40 43.00
C VAL A 475 31.14 1.78 41.65
N MET A 476 32.01 1.88 40.67
CA MET A 476 31.65 1.92 39.26
C MET A 476 31.92 0.55 38.65
N THR A 477 30.91 -0.02 38.01
CA THR A 477 31.07 -1.20 37.17
C THR A 477 30.94 -0.79 35.71
N ALA A 478 31.98 -1.09 34.93
CA ALA A 478 32.00 -0.89 33.48
C ALA A 478 32.03 -2.27 32.78
N PRO A 479 30.91 -2.73 32.19
CA PRO A 479 30.86 -3.99 31.46
C PRO A 479 31.59 -3.86 30.12
N TYR A 480 32.21 -4.94 29.67
CA TYR A 480 32.88 -5.04 28.38
C TYR A 480 32.15 -6.03 27.44
N ASN A 481 31.74 -7.19 27.94
CA ASN A 481 31.04 -8.24 27.17
C ASN A 481 30.15 -9.12 28.07
N ASN A 482 29.68 -10.28 27.56
CA ASN A 482 28.73 -11.20 28.20
C ASN A 482 29.28 -11.87 29.48
N GLY A 483 29.57 -11.07 30.51
CA GLY A 483 30.10 -11.47 31.81
C GLY A 483 31.35 -10.70 32.26
N GLY A 484 32.15 -10.16 31.34
CA GLY A 484 33.38 -9.42 31.68
C GLY A 484 33.12 -7.96 32.04
N CYS A 485 33.72 -7.49 33.14
CA CYS A 485 33.62 -6.10 33.57
C CYS A 485 34.86 -5.62 34.33
N LEU A 486 35.06 -4.30 34.33
CA LEU A 486 35.98 -3.58 35.19
C LEU A 486 35.21 -3.00 36.38
N GLN A 487 35.69 -3.24 37.59
CA GLN A 487 35.19 -2.58 38.78
C GLN A 487 36.26 -1.63 39.31
N ILE A 488 35.85 -0.40 39.60
CA ILE A 488 36.66 0.60 40.29
C ILE A 488 35.86 1.03 41.52
N CYS A 489 36.50 1.03 42.68
CA CYS A 489 35.85 1.51 43.90
C CYS A 489 36.74 2.41 44.72
N ALA A 490 36.11 3.37 45.41
CA ALA A 490 36.77 4.28 46.33
C ALA A 490 36.20 4.11 47.74
N ILE A 491 37.09 4.04 48.73
CA ILE A 491 36.70 4.16 50.15
C ILE A 491 36.39 5.63 50.44
N LEU A 492 35.14 5.91 50.82
CA LEU A 492 34.66 7.25 51.16
C LEU A 492 34.75 7.57 52.65
N ALA A 493 34.89 6.56 53.51
CA ALA A 493 34.88 6.71 54.96
C ALA A 493 36.30 6.53 55.54
N GLY A 494 36.98 7.65 55.77
CA GLY A 494 38.29 7.70 56.42
C GLY A 494 38.64 9.04 57.06
N GLY A 495 37.68 9.92 57.37
CA GLY A 495 37.86 11.11 58.24
C GLY A 495 38.85 12.21 57.81
N SER A 496 39.71 11.98 56.82
CA SER A 496 40.68 12.93 56.28
C SER A 496 40.69 12.86 54.76
N VAL A 497 40.59 14.03 54.11
CA VAL A 497 40.58 14.20 52.65
C VAL A 497 41.84 13.63 51.96
N ASP A 498 42.89 13.35 52.72
CA ASP A 498 44.17 12.82 52.24
C ASP A 498 44.29 11.28 52.29
N THR A 499 43.20 10.55 52.56
CA THR A 499 43.23 9.08 52.74
C THR A 499 42.34 8.28 51.78
N VAL A 500 41.87 8.91 50.68
CA VAL A 500 41.06 8.22 49.68
C VAL A 500 41.90 7.15 48.98
N ARG A 501 41.52 5.88 49.15
CA ARG A 501 42.14 4.73 48.48
C ARG A 501 41.22 4.26 47.37
N ILE A 502 41.78 4.12 46.16
CA ILE A 502 41.07 3.66 44.98
C ILE A 502 41.58 2.26 44.64
N PHE A 503 40.65 1.34 44.46
CA PHE A 503 40.93 -0.04 44.09
C PHE A 503 40.29 -0.36 42.75
N TYR A 504 40.91 -1.28 42.03
CA TYR A 504 40.38 -1.81 40.79
C TYR A 504 40.58 -3.33 40.71
N ARG A 505 39.69 -3.97 39.97
CA ARG A 505 39.80 -5.37 39.58
C ARG A 505 39.01 -5.62 38.30
N SER A 506 39.31 -6.70 37.60
CA SER A 506 38.59 -7.10 36.41
C SER A 506 38.02 -8.51 36.57
N GLN A 507 36.86 -8.75 35.97
CA GLN A 507 36.32 -10.08 35.73
C GLN A 507 36.57 -10.45 34.27
N ALA A 508 37.14 -11.63 34.05
CA ALA A 508 37.26 -12.23 32.72
C ALA A 508 36.88 -13.72 32.79
N GLY A 509 35.99 -14.16 31.89
CA GLY A 509 35.60 -15.57 31.79
C GLY A 509 34.97 -16.14 33.08
N GLY A 510 34.25 -15.33 33.86
CA GLY A 510 33.66 -15.78 35.13
C GLY A 510 34.57 -15.65 36.34
N THR A 511 35.86 -15.37 36.14
CA THR A 511 36.87 -15.33 37.22
C THR A 511 37.27 -13.91 37.55
N TRP A 512 37.27 -13.57 38.84
CA TRP A 512 37.70 -12.26 39.33
C TRP A 512 39.20 -12.23 39.59
N SER A 513 39.87 -11.17 39.14
CA SER A 513 41.23 -10.87 39.61
C SER A 513 41.18 -10.46 41.09
N SER A 514 42.30 -10.64 41.79
CA SER A 514 42.50 -10.00 43.09
C SER A 514 42.36 -8.48 42.97
N TRP A 515 41.90 -7.85 44.05
CA TRP A 515 41.87 -6.40 44.16
C TRP A 515 43.28 -5.83 44.10
N ARG A 516 43.45 -4.77 43.32
CA ARG A 516 44.68 -3.99 43.26
C ARG A 516 44.35 -2.56 43.66
N GLU A 517 45.32 -1.89 44.27
CA GLU A 517 45.21 -0.50 44.69
C GLU A 517 45.99 0.40 43.73
N PHE A 518 45.45 1.58 43.44
CA PHE A 518 46.23 2.65 42.84
C PHE A 518 47.16 3.28 43.89
N ALA A 519 48.47 3.24 43.65
CA ALA A 519 49.43 3.91 44.54
C ALA A 519 49.26 5.44 44.49
N ALA A 520 49.48 6.11 45.62
CA ALA A 520 49.57 7.56 45.65
C ALA A 520 50.71 8.05 44.74
N LEU A 521 50.44 9.06 43.90
CA LEU A 521 51.47 9.64 43.01
C LEU A 521 52.60 10.35 43.78
N ASN A 522 52.29 10.89 44.96
CA ASN A 522 53.25 11.58 45.82
C ASN A 522 53.80 10.60 46.87
N SER A 523 55.09 10.31 46.81
CA SER A 523 55.81 9.44 47.76
C SER A 523 55.28 8.00 47.85
N PRO A 524 55.33 7.22 46.76
CA PRO A 524 54.88 5.83 46.80
C PRO A 524 55.80 4.99 47.70
N ALA A 525 55.21 4.22 48.62
CA ALA A 525 55.94 3.17 49.32
C ALA A 525 56.27 2.04 48.32
N MET A 526 57.55 1.89 47.95
CA MET A 526 57.99 0.82 47.04
C MET A 526 57.97 -0.53 47.77
N THR A 527 56.92 -1.31 47.54
CA THR A 527 56.78 -2.67 48.08
C THR A 527 57.12 -3.72 47.01
N GLY A 528 57.73 -4.85 47.41
CA GLY A 528 58.14 -5.92 46.50
C GLY A 528 59.56 -5.76 45.91
N LYS A 529 59.75 -6.19 44.65
CA LYS A 529 61.01 -6.07 43.89
C LYS A 529 60.83 -5.05 42.75
N PRO A 530 60.90 -3.74 43.01
CA PRO A 530 60.80 -2.71 41.98
C PRO A 530 61.91 -2.90 40.94
N THR A 531 61.57 -2.75 39.65
CA THR A 531 62.55 -2.83 38.57
C THR A 531 63.08 -1.43 38.26
N ALA A 532 64.40 -1.30 38.05
CA ALA A 532 65.07 -0.07 37.67
C ALA A 532 66.07 -0.36 36.53
N PRO A 533 66.18 0.53 35.52
CA PRO A 533 67.10 0.34 34.39
C PRO A 533 68.56 0.22 34.83
N ASP A 534 69.38 -0.47 34.02
CA ASP A 534 70.83 -0.45 34.20
C ASP A 534 71.37 0.95 33.88
N LEU A 535 72.05 1.56 34.84
CA LEU A 535 72.70 2.85 34.66
C LEU A 535 74.05 2.65 33.98
N THR A 536 74.43 3.60 33.11
CA THR A 536 75.79 3.66 32.56
C THR A 536 76.79 3.88 33.69
N ARG A 537 77.98 3.25 33.57
CA ARG A 537 79.05 3.37 34.58
C ARG A 537 79.38 4.87 34.77
N PHE A 538 79.21 5.38 35.99
CA PHE A 538 79.37 6.79 36.40
C PHE A 538 78.23 7.78 36.04
N ALA A 539 76.98 7.34 35.93
CA ALA A 539 75.83 8.23 35.76
C ALA A 539 75.66 9.25 36.93
N VAL A 540 75.19 10.47 36.63
CA VAL A 540 74.95 11.57 37.60
C VAL A 540 73.45 11.91 37.66
N GLY A 541 72.88 12.05 38.86
CA GLY A 541 71.47 12.44 39.09
C GLY A 541 70.74 11.56 40.12
N ASP A 542 69.48 11.87 40.40
CA ASP A 542 68.65 11.23 41.45
C ASP A 542 67.99 9.91 40.98
N ALA A 543 68.69 9.10 40.17
CA ALA A 543 68.16 7.84 39.65
C ALA A 543 68.25 6.70 40.70
N LEU A 544 67.31 5.76 40.65
CA LEU A 544 67.34 4.52 41.45
C LEU A 544 68.48 3.59 40.97
N VAL A 545 69.40 3.22 41.89
CA VAL A 545 70.54 2.32 41.61
C VAL A 545 70.16 0.84 41.81
N ASN A 546 70.61 -0.05 40.91
CA ASN A 546 70.34 -1.50 40.99
C ASN A 546 71.61 -2.32 41.34
N ALA A 547 71.43 -3.61 41.67
CA ALA A 547 72.52 -4.48 42.13
C ALA A 547 73.57 -4.82 41.05
N ASN A 548 73.18 -4.80 39.76
CA ASN A 548 74.10 -5.05 38.65
C ASN A 548 75.08 -3.87 38.49
N THR A 549 74.61 -2.63 38.69
CA THR A 549 75.45 -1.43 38.62
C THR A 549 76.57 -1.43 39.66
N LEU A 550 76.33 -1.98 40.86
CA LEU A 550 77.31 -2.03 41.96
C LEU A 550 78.43 -3.06 41.70
N LYS A 551 78.10 -4.20 41.09
CA LYS A 551 79.06 -5.31 40.87
C LYS A 551 80.11 -4.99 39.80
N ALA A 552 79.79 -4.13 38.84
CA ALA A 552 80.69 -3.75 37.75
C ALA A 552 81.84 -2.79 38.15
N ALA A 553 81.95 -2.38 39.42
CA ALA A 553 82.91 -1.37 39.88
C ALA A 553 84.28 -1.91 40.38
N GLY A 554 84.52 -3.23 40.46
CA GLY A 554 85.87 -3.86 40.43
C GLY A 554 86.81 -3.80 41.66
N VAL A 555 86.41 -4.27 42.85
CA VAL A 555 87.19 -4.12 44.10
C VAL A 555 87.88 -5.41 44.65
N GLN A 556 87.62 -6.62 44.17
CA GLN A 556 88.19 -7.89 44.72
C GLN A 556 88.42 -9.01 43.68
N ALA A 557 89.37 -9.92 43.92
CA ALA A 557 89.61 -11.12 43.10
C ALA A 557 88.50 -12.17 43.29
N ASN A 558 88.22 -12.95 42.25
CA ASN A 558 87.06 -13.85 42.21
C ASN A 558 87.25 -15.12 43.09
N ASN A 559 88.46 -15.68 43.18
CA ASN A 559 88.73 -16.92 43.94
C ASN A 559 90.25 -17.18 44.21
N PHE A 560 90.59 -18.03 45.20
CA PHE A 560 91.92 -18.66 45.38
C PHE A 560 91.75 -20.19 45.36
N ARG A 561 92.34 -20.87 44.37
CA ARG A 561 92.10 -22.31 44.11
C ARG A 561 93.40 -23.10 44.03
N ASN A 562 93.49 -24.20 44.76
CA ASN A 562 94.61 -25.14 44.64
C ASN A 562 94.30 -26.24 43.61
N ILE A 563 95.27 -26.57 42.76
CA ILE A 563 95.22 -27.62 41.74
C ILE A 563 96.44 -28.51 41.88
N ALA A 564 96.23 -29.79 42.17
CA ALA A 564 97.30 -30.78 42.22
C ALA A 564 97.58 -31.31 40.81
N LEU A 565 98.80 -31.11 40.29
CA LEU A 565 99.15 -31.58 38.94
C LEU A 565 99.64 -33.04 38.96
N SER A 566 100.65 -33.40 39.76
CA SER A 566 101.10 -34.79 39.98
C SER A 566 101.20 -35.67 38.72
N GLY A 567 101.74 -35.11 37.63
CA GLY A 567 101.91 -35.74 36.32
C GLY A 567 100.78 -35.49 35.32
N ALA A 568 99.67 -34.91 35.74
CA ALA A 568 98.49 -34.67 34.92
C ALA A 568 98.58 -33.39 34.06
N THR A 569 97.74 -33.35 33.03
CA THR A 569 97.44 -32.13 32.26
C THR A 569 96.06 -31.62 32.67
N VAL A 570 95.97 -30.36 33.13
CA VAL A 570 94.74 -29.73 33.61
C VAL A 570 94.50 -28.44 32.85
N SER A 571 93.29 -28.26 32.29
CA SER A 571 92.88 -27.03 31.61
C SER A 571 92.04 -26.15 32.51
N LEU A 572 92.38 -24.86 32.56
CA LEU A 572 91.57 -23.82 33.17
C LEU A 572 90.47 -23.35 32.22
N VAL A 573 89.36 -22.89 32.79
CA VAL A 573 88.21 -22.35 32.04
C VAL A 573 88.17 -20.83 32.12
N SER A 574 87.38 -20.16 31.27
CA SER A 574 87.27 -18.70 31.27
C SER A 574 86.82 -18.12 32.62
N ALA A 575 86.09 -18.90 33.44
CA ALA A 575 85.70 -18.52 34.80
C ALA A 575 86.87 -18.48 35.81
N ASP A 576 88.00 -19.14 35.52
CA ASP A 576 89.19 -19.05 36.37
C ASP A 576 89.91 -17.69 36.19
N ALA A 577 89.54 -16.88 35.20
CA ALA A 577 90.05 -15.51 35.04
C ALA A 577 89.57 -14.59 36.19
N GLY A 578 90.49 -13.80 36.72
CA GLY A 578 90.31 -13.00 37.93
C GLY A 578 90.59 -13.76 39.24
N SER A 579 91.12 -14.99 39.16
CA SER A 579 91.46 -15.84 40.33
C SER A 579 92.97 -16.05 40.49
N ILE A 580 93.38 -16.54 41.67
CA ILE A 580 94.75 -17.02 41.94
C ILE A 580 94.74 -18.55 42.04
N ILE A 581 95.63 -19.20 41.29
CA ILE A 581 95.76 -20.66 41.20
C ILE A 581 97.05 -21.11 41.88
N GLY A 582 96.93 -21.93 42.92
CA GLY A 582 98.04 -22.62 43.56
C GLY A 582 98.28 -24.00 42.95
N ILE A 583 99.46 -24.23 42.36
CA ILE A 583 99.86 -25.52 41.80
C ILE A 583 100.50 -26.36 42.92
N THR A 584 99.97 -27.56 43.18
CA THR A 584 100.40 -28.45 44.29
C THR A 584 100.65 -29.89 43.79
N GLY A 585 101.05 -30.81 44.69
CA GLY A 585 101.27 -32.24 44.38
C GLY A 585 102.73 -32.70 44.36
N SER A 586 102.95 -34.01 44.21
CA SER A 586 104.28 -34.67 44.34
C SER A 586 105.03 -34.91 43.02
N GLY A 587 104.48 -34.44 41.91
CA GLY A 587 105.09 -34.42 40.58
C GLY A 587 104.62 -33.17 39.83
N GLY A 588 105.43 -32.63 38.91
CA GLY A 588 104.98 -31.54 38.03
C GLY A 588 103.93 -32.00 37.04
N GLY A 589 103.59 -31.17 36.06
CA GLY A 589 102.56 -31.48 35.07
C GLY A 589 102.29 -30.27 34.18
N THR A 590 101.24 -30.35 33.35
CA THR A 590 100.89 -29.26 32.43
C THR A 590 99.61 -28.56 32.87
N LEU A 591 99.66 -27.25 33.12
CA LEU A 591 98.49 -26.41 33.34
C LEU A 591 98.21 -25.60 32.07
N ILE A 592 97.07 -25.84 31.43
CA ILE A 592 96.65 -25.11 30.23
C ILE A 592 95.81 -23.91 30.65
N LEU A 593 96.22 -22.70 30.23
CA LEU A 593 95.48 -21.47 30.47
C LEU A 593 94.15 -21.47 29.70
N PRO A 594 93.15 -20.66 30.09
CA PRO A 594 91.96 -20.45 29.26
C PRO A 594 92.38 -19.88 27.89
N ALA A 595 91.55 -20.11 26.86
CA ALA A 595 91.82 -19.50 25.55
C ALA A 595 91.80 -17.97 25.69
N ALA A 596 92.83 -17.28 25.17
CA ALA A 596 92.97 -15.83 25.32
C ALA A 596 91.75 -15.08 24.75
N SER A 597 91.19 -15.58 23.64
CA SER A 597 89.94 -15.08 23.03
C SER A 597 88.66 -15.34 23.83
N SER A 598 88.70 -16.23 24.82
CA SER A 598 87.53 -16.58 25.65
C SER A 598 87.37 -15.69 26.89
N VAL A 599 88.31 -14.77 27.12
CA VAL A 599 88.28 -13.82 28.24
C VAL A 599 88.48 -12.40 27.72
N THR A 600 87.92 -11.40 28.40
CA THR A 600 88.06 -9.99 27.99
C THR A 600 89.53 -9.55 28.04
N ALA A 601 89.95 -8.72 27.09
CA ALA A 601 91.26 -8.07 27.12
C ALA A 601 91.48 -7.36 28.48
N GLY A 602 92.61 -7.60 29.12
CA GLY A 602 92.93 -7.11 30.47
C GLY A 602 92.53 -8.05 31.61
N ALA A 603 91.95 -9.21 31.34
CA ALA A 603 91.69 -10.21 32.37
C ALA A 603 92.99 -10.77 32.98
N LEU A 604 93.06 -10.87 34.30
CA LEU A 604 94.23 -11.32 35.05
C LEU A 604 94.11 -12.76 35.53
N ILE A 605 95.22 -13.48 35.63
CA ILE A 605 95.30 -14.75 36.35
C ILE A 605 96.63 -14.90 37.08
N GLY A 606 96.57 -15.25 38.37
CA GLY A 606 97.76 -15.48 39.20
C GLY A 606 98.08 -16.95 39.31
N LEU A 607 99.35 -17.33 39.18
CA LEU A 607 99.84 -18.70 39.32
C LEU A 607 100.93 -18.77 40.39
N ARG A 608 100.87 -19.79 41.26
CA ARG A 608 101.86 -20.00 42.32
C ARG A 608 102.24 -21.47 42.41
N ALA A 609 103.52 -21.79 42.23
CA ALA A 609 104.02 -23.17 42.28
C ALA A 609 104.40 -23.59 43.71
N ASN A 610 103.49 -24.26 44.41
CA ASN A 610 103.65 -24.74 45.78
C ASN A 610 103.97 -26.26 45.85
N ASN A 611 104.44 -26.89 44.76
CA ASN A 611 104.77 -28.32 44.72
C ASN A 611 106.21 -28.59 45.20
N SER A 612 106.71 -29.84 45.16
CA SER A 612 107.99 -30.21 45.82
C SER A 612 109.19 -30.43 44.87
N LEU A 613 109.07 -30.20 43.55
CA LEU A 613 110.08 -30.60 42.54
C LEU A 613 110.39 -29.50 41.49
N ALA A 614 111.59 -28.93 41.57
CA ALA A 614 111.99 -27.62 41.02
C ALA A 614 111.91 -27.38 39.51
N SER A 615 111.71 -28.38 38.64
CA SER A 615 111.85 -28.20 37.18
C SER A 615 110.69 -28.77 36.36
N SER A 616 109.49 -28.91 36.95
CA SER A 616 108.48 -29.82 36.39
C SER A 616 107.09 -29.21 36.08
N ASN A 617 106.78 -27.95 36.42
CA ASN A 617 105.48 -27.35 36.04
C ASN A 617 105.56 -26.67 34.67
N ILE A 618 104.76 -27.14 33.73
CA ILE A 618 104.62 -26.57 32.39
C ILE A 618 103.33 -25.76 32.35
N ILE A 619 103.43 -24.46 32.10
CA ILE A 619 102.28 -23.59 31.82
C ILE A 619 102.14 -23.52 30.29
N LYS A 620 100.95 -23.83 29.78
CA LYS A 620 100.69 -23.95 28.34
C LYS A 620 99.54 -23.03 27.92
N GLY A 621 99.71 -22.30 26.82
CA GLY A 621 98.61 -21.57 26.18
C GLY A 621 97.62 -22.54 25.55
N ASN A 622 96.33 -22.21 25.55
CA ASN A 622 95.34 -23.07 24.91
C ASN A 622 95.49 -23.06 23.39
N GLY A 623 95.46 -24.22 22.74
CA GLY A 623 95.66 -24.31 21.28
C GLY A 623 96.98 -23.67 20.83
N SER A 624 96.89 -22.63 19.99
CA SER A 624 98.02 -21.85 19.46
C SER A 624 98.35 -20.60 20.29
N ASP A 625 97.67 -20.36 21.41
CA ASP A 625 97.89 -19.16 22.22
C ASP A 625 99.34 -19.11 22.74
N THR A 626 99.92 -17.92 22.75
CA THR A 626 101.31 -17.72 23.18
C THR A 626 101.38 -17.13 24.58
N ILE A 627 102.44 -17.48 25.31
CA ILE A 627 102.79 -16.89 26.61
C ILE A 627 104.01 -16.01 26.40
N GLY A 628 103.84 -14.69 26.59
CA GLY A 628 104.83 -13.67 26.27
C GLY A 628 105.45 -13.01 27.51
N GLY A 629 106.74 -12.68 27.42
CA GLY A 629 107.43 -11.73 28.29
C GLY A 629 107.77 -10.44 27.55
N SER A 630 108.32 -9.45 28.24
CA SER A 630 108.62 -8.09 27.72
C SER A 630 109.61 -8.03 26.54
N ALA A 631 110.22 -9.16 26.14
CA ALA A 631 111.20 -9.26 25.04
C ALA A 631 110.70 -10.02 23.79
N GLY A 632 109.39 -10.13 23.56
CA GLY A 632 108.82 -10.28 22.21
C GLY A 632 108.92 -11.64 21.50
N ALA A 633 109.51 -12.68 22.10
CA ALA A 633 109.45 -14.05 21.58
C ALA A 633 108.64 -14.94 22.53
N GLY A 634 107.32 -15.03 22.31
CA GLY A 634 106.42 -15.87 23.12
C GLY A 634 106.34 -17.30 22.60
N GLY A 635 106.52 -18.28 23.49
CA GLY A 635 106.28 -19.69 23.19
C GLY A 635 104.90 -20.13 23.67
N ASN A 636 104.37 -21.25 23.13
CA ASN A 636 103.11 -21.82 23.63
C ASN A 636 103.27 -22.48 25.02
N THR A 637 104.49 -22.79 25.43
CA THR A 637 104.79 -23.44 26.71
C THR A 637 105.87 -22.65 27.46
N ALA A 638 105.66 -22.45 28.76
CA ALA A 638 106.61 -21.86 29.70
C ALA A 638 106.79 -22.79 30.92
N VAL A 639 107.94 -22.72 31.61
CA VAL A 639 108.19 -23.52 32.82
C VAL A 639 108.12 -22.60 34.04
N LEU A 640 107.33 -22.98 35.04
CA LEU A 640 107.28 -22.30 36.34
C LEU A 640 107.99 -23.18 37.38
N ALA A 641 109.16 -22.74 37.85
CA ALA A 641 109.93 -23.50 38.83
C ALA A 641 109.19 -23.61 40.17
N THR A 642 109.51 -24.65 40.93
CA THR A 642 108.90 -24.82 42.26
C THR A 642 109.25 -23.65 43.16
N ASN A 643 108.25 -23.18 43.92
CA ASN A 643 108.26 -22.04 44.81
C ASN A 643 108.32 -20.67 44.11
N ASP A 644 108.15 -20.62 42.79
CA ASP A 644 107.99 -19.37 42.04
C ASP A 644 106.51 -18.98 41.89
N SER A 645 106.25 -17.69 41.64
CA SER A 645 104.90 -17.16 41.39
C SER A 645 104.90 -16.15 40.25
N ILE A 646 103.84 -16.14 39.43
CA ILE A 646 103.66 -15.22 38.29
C ILE A 646 102.22 -14.69 38.18
N MET A 647 102.06 -13.49 37.63
CA MET A 647 100.76 -12.94 37.19
C MET A 647 100.73 -12.77 35.67
N LEU A 648 99.64 -13.20 35.03
CA LEU A 648 99.44 -13.14 33.58
C LEU A 648 98.23 -12.27 33.24
N VAL A 649 98.29 -11.53 32.13
CA VAL A 649 97.20 -10.71 31.57
C VAL A 649 96.86 -11.14 30.14
N SER A 650 95.57 -11.30 29.82
CA SER A 650 95.13 -11.66 28.46
C SER A 650 95.03 -10.44 27.56
N ASP A 651 95.42 -10.57 26.30
CA ASP A 651 95.15 -9.59 25.23
C ASP A 651 93.71 -9.69 24.67
N GLY A 652 92.96 -10.71 25.08
CA GLY A 652 91.60 -11.00 24.61
C GLY A 652 91.53 -11.61 23.21
N VAL A 653 92.66 -12.04 22.63
CA VAL A 653 92.76 -12.50 21.24
C VAL A 653 93.56 -13.80 21.11
N SER A 654 94.85 -13.80 21.46
CA SER A 654 95.72 -14.97 21.21
C SER A 654 96.95 -15.07 22.14
N LYS A 655 97.04 -14.22 23.15
CA LYS A 655 98.24 -14.06 23.96
C LYS A 655 97.96 -13.80 25.44
N TRP A 656 98.80 -14.40 26.28
CA TRP A 656 98.91 -14.08 27.72
C TRP A 656 100.28 -13.46 28.01
N ASP A 657 100.32 -12.23 28.53
CA ASP A 657 101.53 -11.50 28.88
C ASP A 657 101.85 -11.54 30.38
N VAL A 658 103.12 -11.69 30.75
CA VAL A 658 103.56 -11.67 32.15
C VAL A 658 103.57 -10.24 32.69
N ALA A 659 102.89 -10.04 33.83
CA ALA A 659 102.77 -8.75 34.51
C ALA A 659 103.61 -8.64 35.81
N ALA A 660 104.00 -9.75 36.49
CA ALA A 660 104.85 -9.79 37.70
C ALA A 660 105.43 -11.20 38.04
N GLU A 661 106.59 -11.32 38.74
CA GLU A 661 107.29 -12.59 39.12
C GLU A 661 108.08 -12.62 40.49
N ALA A 662 108.43 -13.79 41.07
CA ALA A 662 109.29 -14.00 42.28
C ALA A 662 109.94 -15.44 42.42
N THR A 663 111.17 -15.60 42.99
CA THR A 663 112.01 -16.87 43.08
C THR A 663 112.56 -17.36 44.47
N ALA A 664 112.90 -18.66 44.62
CA ALA A 664 113.14 -19.47 45.86
C ALA A 664 114.50 -19.45 46.64
N ALA A 665 115.51 -18.63 46.31
CA ALA A 665 116.86 -18.70 46.93
C ALA A 665 116.97 -18.27 48.42
N PHE A 666 115.88 -17.81 49.04
CA PHE A 666 115.89 -17.14 50.35
C PHE A 666 115.82 -18.07 51.59
N ILE A 667 115.57 -19.39 51.44
CA ILE A 667 115.20 -20.28 52.57
C ILE A 667 116.27 -21.34 52.97
N ALA A 668 117.25 -21.67 52.12
CA ALA A 668 118.16 -22.81 52.31
C ALA A 668 119.32 -22.62 53.34
N GLN A 669 119.45 -21.48 54.03
CA GLN A 669 120.61 -21.15 54.90
C GLN A 669 120.56 -21.70 56.36
N GLN A 670 119.54 -22.47 56.77
CA GLN A 670 119.25 -22.74 58.20
C GLN A 670 119.72 -24.09 58.84
N PHE A 671 120.38 -25.04 58.15
CA PHE A 671 120.50 -26.44 58.65
C PHE A 671 121.92 -27.06 58.89
N THR A 672 123.02 -26.31 58.98
CA THR A 672 124.40 -26.88 59.06
C THR A 672 125.05 -26.90 60.47
N VAL A 673 124.43 -26.36 61.52
CA VAL A 673 125.08 -26.19 62.86
C VAL A 673 124.57 -27.23 63.89
N GLY A 674 125.42 -28.18 64.38
CA GLY A 674 125.08 -29.05 65.55
C GLY A 674 125.49 -30.55 65.60
N GLN A 675 126.54 -31.02 64.90
CA GLN A 675 126.93 -32.46 64.80
C GLN A 675 128.46 -32.69 64.93
N GLN A 676 128.94 -33.86 65.44
CA GLN A 676 130.36 -34.25 65.59
C GLN A 676 130.67 -35.63 64.95
N LEU A 677 131.42 -35.64 63.85
CA LEU A 677 131.67 -36.84 63.03
C LEU A 677 133.06 -37.49 63.26
N THR A 678 133.45 -37.70 64.52
CA THR A 678 134.73 -38.37 64.90
C THR A 678 134.57 -39.87 65.18
N ALA A 679 135.68 -40.60 65.40
CA ALA A 679 135.69 -42.06 65.59
C ALA A 679 134.79 -42.56 66.74
N ASN A 680 134.73 -41.81 67.85
CA ASN A 680 133.59 -41.83 68.76
C ASN A 680 132.85 -40.48 68.58
N GLY A 681 131.60 -40.47 68.08
CA GLY A 681 130.92 -39.24 67.62
C GLY A 681 129.38 -39.29 67.65
N PHE A 682 128.70 -38.21 67.22
CA PHE A 682 127.23 -38.09 67.18
C PHE A 682 126.63 -37.11 66.13
N GLN A 683 125.35 -37.31 65.78
CA GLN A 683 124.51 -36.38 64.99
C GLN A 683 123.12 -36.18 65.64
N LYS A 684 122.62 -34.94 65.63
CA LYS A 684 121.26 -34.57 66.07
C LYS A 684 120.35 -34.34 64.86
N LEU A 685 119.13 -34.87 64.93
CA LEU A 685 118.10 -34.70 63.90
C LEU A 685 117.05 -33.64 64.32
N PRO A 686 116.39 -32.94 63.39
CA PRO A 686 115.40 -31.88 63.72
C PRO A 686 114.25 -32.34 64.64
N GLY A 687 113.97 -33.65 64.68
CA GLY A 687 112.98 -34.26 65.58
C GLY A 687 113.50 -34.64 66.97
N GLY A 688 114.71 -34.21 67.36
CA GLY A 688 115.28 -34.45 68.68
C GLY A 688 115.96 -35.81 68.88
N LEU A 689 115.96 -36.69 67.87
CA LEU A 689 116.67 -37.97 67.91
C LEU A 689 118.18 -37.77 67.72
N ILE A 690 118.96 -38.58 68.44
CA ILE A 690 120.42 -38.56 68.50
C ILE A 690 120.95 -39.98 68.19
N ILE A 691 121.99 -40.04 67.36
CA ILE A 691 122.72 -41.28 67.04
C ILE A 691 124.17 -41.11 67.48
N GLN A 692 124.73 -42.11 68.16
CA GLN A 692 126.10 -42.13 68.71
C GLN A 692 126.82 -43.45 68.40
N TRP A 693 128.15 -43.45 68.34
CA TRP A 693 128.94 -44.65 67.99
C TRP A 693 130.33 -44.70 68.67
N GLY A 694 130.93 -45.91 68.76
CA GLY A 694 132.31 -46.12 69.22
C GLY A 694 132.84 -47.58 69.25
N ALA A 695 133.98 -47.84 69.93
CA ALA A 695 134.66 -49.15 69.99
C ALA A 695 135.25 -49.52 71.38
N ALA A 696 135.26 -50.81 71.79
CA ALA A 696 135.77 -51.31 73.09
C ALA A 696 136.06 -52.85 73.15
N THR A 697 136.66 -53.39 74.23
CA THR A 697 137.04 -54.83 74.36
C THR A 697 136.76 -55.43 75.76
N THR A 698 136.08 -56.58 75.86
CA THR A 698 135.72 -57.23 77.14
C THR A 698 136.89 -57.93 77.85
N ASN A 699 136.77 -58.22 79.16
CA ASN A 699 137.81 -58.90 79.95
C ASN A 699 137.76 -60.44 79.87
N ALA A 700 138.67 -61.15 80.55
CA ALA A 700 138.80 -62.63 80.49
C ALA A 700 137.54 -63.40 80.94
N SER A 701 136.72 -62.83 81.82
CA SER A 701 135.40 -63.38 82.19
C SER A 701 134.29 -62.98 81.20
N GLY A 702 134.64 -62.31 80.12
CA GLY A 702 133.78 -61.89 79.02
C GLY A 702 132.90 -60.68 79.31
N VAL A 703 133.28 -59.71 80.17
CA VAL A 703 132.42 -58.54 80.50
C VAL A 703 133.19 -57.20 80.50
N LEU A 704 132.57 -56.09 80.05
CA LEU A 704 133.09 -54.69 80.19
C LEU A 704 131.95 -53.64 80.29
N LEU A 705 132.15 -52.52 80.98
CA LEU A 705 131.29 -51.31 80.96
C LEU A 705 131.89 -50.21 80.04
N VAL A 706 131.09 -49.63 79.15
CA VAL A 706 131.45 -48.61 78.14
C VAL A 706 130.65 -47.31 78.34
N SER A 707 131.31 -46.14 78.19
CA SER A 707 130.70 -44.80 78.27
C SER A 707 130.55 -44.12 76.89
N MET A 708 129.50 -43.32 76.69
CA MET A 708 129.13 -42.67 75.40
C MET A 708 129.58 -41.20 75.28
N PRO A 709 129.79 -40.64 74.06
CA PRO A 709 130.24 -39.26 73.82
C PRO A 709 129.35 -38.15 74.41
N ILE A 710 128.03 -38.29 74.28
CA ILE A 710 127.05 -37.43 74.94
C ILE A 710 126.01 -38.30 75.65
N SER A 711 125.42 -37.83 76.74
CA SER A 711 124.33 -38.56 77.39
C SER A 711 123.03 -38.34 76.61
N PHE A 712 122.25 -39.41 76.43
CA PHE A 712 120.87 -39.27 75.98
C PHE A 712 119.99 -38.69 77.10
N SER A 713 118.88 -38.05 76.74
CA SER A 713 117.90 -37.52 77.70
C SER A 713 117.10 -38.64 78.40
N ALA A 714 117.09 -39.85 77.86
CA ALA A 714 116.53 -41.09 78.42
C ALA A 714 117.47 -42.28 78.12
N PRO A 715 117.29 -43.47 78.73
CA PRO A 715 118.15 -44.62 78.40
C PRO A 715 118.15 -44.87 76.89
N PRO A 716 119.32 -45.14 76.27
CA PRO A 716 119.42 -45.37 74.83
C PRO A 716 118.40 -46.42 74.42
N LYS A 717 117.62 -46.11 73.39
CA LYS A 717 116.55 -46.99 72.91
C LYS A 717 117.11 -48.29 72.35
N SER A 718 118.33 -48.26 71.82
CA SER A 718 119.02 -49.44 71.34
C SER A 718 120.53 -49.24 71.43
N ILE A 719 121.23 -50.33 71.71
CA ILE A 719 122.66 -50.44 71.55
C ILE A 719 122.93 -51.71 70.78
N VAL A 720 123.60 -51.54 69.66
CA VAL A 720 124.02 -52.62 68.79
C VAL A 720 125.52 -52.55 68.64
N GLY A 721 126.12 -53.67 68.35
CA GLY A 721 127.55 -53.74 68.17
C GLY A 721 127.99 -55.08 67.64
N ALA A 722 129.17 -55.08 67.08
CA ALA A 722 129.73 -56.21 66.36
C ALA A 722 131.11 -56.52 66.91
N LEU A 723 131.40 -57.80 67.12
CA LEU A 723 132.71 -58.28 67.54
C LEU A 723 133.75 -57.97 66.45
N ALA A 724 134.92 -57.52 66.89
CA ALA A 724 136.07 -57.18 66.07
C ALA A 724 137.12 -58.32 66.12
N ILE A 725 136.73 -59.55 65.77
CA ILE A 725 137.65 -60.70 65.58
C ILE A 725 137.34 -61.46 64.28
N SER A 726 138.35 -62.15 63.72
CA SER A 726 138.36 -62.61 62.31
C SER A 726 138.49 -64.14 62.09
N ALA A 727 138.24 -64.99 63.09
CA ALA A 727 138.35 -66.45 62.90
C ALA A 727 137.17 -67.26 63.46
N ALA A 728 136.84 -68.33 62.73
CA ALA A 728 135.62 -69.13 62.74
C ALA A 728 135.39 -69.92 64.05
N SER A 729 134.94 -69.23 65.10
CA SER A 729 134.29 -69.87 66.24
C SER A 729 132.98 -69.12 66.54
N ASN A 730 131.95 -69.84 66.98
CA ASN A 730 130.65 -69.21 67.25
C ASN A 730 130.79 -68.37 68.51
N VAL A 731 130.75 -67.04 68.33
CA VAL A 731 130.85 -66.09 69.42
C VAL A 731 129.60 -65.21 69.46
N SER A 732 129.08 -65.00 70.67
CA SER A 732 127.99 -64.06 70.92
C SER A 732 128.49 -62.82 71.67
N LEU A 733 127.93 -61.67 71.31
CA LEU A 733 128.11 -60.39 71.98
C LEU A 733 126.74 -59.87 72.39
N GLY A 734 126.58 -59.57 73.67
CA GLY A 734 125.36 -59.00 74.23
C GLY A 734 125.65 -57.66 74.89
N PHE A 735 124.68 -56.74 74.84
CA PHE A 735 124.75 -55.44 75.51
C PHE A 735 123.62 -55.29 76.53
N ASN A 736 123.94 -54.70 77.67
CA ASN A 736 122.99 -54.37 78.73
C ASN A 736 123.17 -52.91 79.12
N ILE A 737 122.14 -52.09 78.92
CA ILE A 737 122.20 -50.65 79.21
C ILE A 737 122.30 -50.44 80.72
N VAL A 738 123.28 -49.65 81.14
CA VAL A 738 123.51 -49.35 82.56
C VAL A 738 123.00 -47.96 82.92
N SER A 739 123.11 -46.99 82.01
CA SER A 739 122.59 -45.63 82.17
C SER A 739 122.41 -44.92 80.82
N ASN A 740 121.87 -43.70 80.80
CA ASN A 740 121.65 -42.92 79.56
C ASN A 740 122.95 -42.54 78.81
N GLY A 741 124.10 -42.73 79.42
CA GLY A 741 125.41 -42.49 78.80
C GLY A 741 126.36 -43.69 78.90
N SER A 742 125.88 -44.88 79.30
CA SER A 742 126.77 -46.05 79.50
C SER A 742 126.06 -47.40 79.38
N PHE A 743 126.79 -48.44 78.97
CA PHE A 743 126.27 -49.81 78.87
C PHE A 743 127.35 -50.86 79.10
N ARG A 744 126.96 -52.06 79.53
CA ARG A 744 127.84 -53.22 79.67
C ARG A 744 127.75 -54.13 78.46
N ALA A 745 128.88 -54.66 78.02
CA ALA A 745 129.01 -55.67 77.00
C ALA A 745 129.43 -57.01 77.61
N TYR A 746 128.89 -58.11 77.10
CA TYR A 746 129.17 -59.49 77.50
C TYR A 746 129.52 -60.34 76.28
N THR A 747 130.51 -61.23 76.39
CA THR A 747 130.99 -62.04 75.27
C THR A 747 131.26 -63.49 75.67
N THR A 748 130.81 -64.43 74.84
CA THR A 748 131.04 -65.89 75.01
C THR A 748 131.37 -66.57 73.68
N SER A 749 132.12 -67.66 73.69
CA SER A 749 132.59 -68.44 72.52
C SER A 749 132.38 -69.95 72.68
N GLY A 750 131.97 -70.66 71.61
CA GLY A 750 131.87 -72.14 71.54
C GLY A 750 131.83 -72.68 70.09
N SER A 751 131.93 -74.01 69.89
CA SER A 751 131.91 -74.66 68.57
C SER A 751 130.59 -75.40 68.28
N SER A 752 130.27 -75.57 67.00
CA SER A 752 128.93 -75.94 66.50
C SER A 752 128.38 -77.23 67.09
N GLY A 753 127.30 -77.12 67.87
CA GLY A 753 126.60 -78.24 68.50
C GLY A 753 126.58 -78.20 70.03
N SER A 754 127.43 -77.37 70.67
CA SER A 754 127.44 -77.19 72.15
C SER A 754 127.24 -75.72 72.59
N PRO A 755 126.55 -75.46 73.71
CA PRO A 755 126.40 -74.10 74.26
C PRO A 755 127.76 -73.47 74.68
N GLY A 756 127.97 -72.17 74.42
CA GLY A 756 129.27 -71.46 74.54
C GLY A 756 129.74 -71.05 75.96
N VAL A 757 131.04 -70.71 76.09
CA VAL A 757 131.79 -70.37 77.34
C VAL A 757 132.33 -68.92 77.28
N ALA A 758 132.33 -68.16 78.39
CA ALA A 758 132.75 -66.74 78.41
C ALA A 758 134.23 -66.48 78.02
N ALA A 759 134.49 -65.41 77.25
CA ALA A 759 135.84 -65.05 76.73
C ALA A 759 136.03 -63.53 76.48
N SER A 760 137.28 -63.04 76.58
CA SER A 760 137.68 -61.64 76.32
C SER A 760 137.76 -61.31 74.83
N LEU A 761 136.95 -60.35 74.32
CA LEU A 761 136.85 -60.05 72.88
C LEU A 761 136.54 -58.56 72.59
N ALA A 762 137.09 -58.05 71.48
CA ALA A 762 136.92 -56.67 71.00
C ALA A 762 135.60 -56.48 70.23
N PHE A 763 135.04 -55.27 70.22
CA PHE A 763 133.80 -54.92 69.51
C PHE A 763 133.65 -53.42 69.21
N ASN A 764 132.84 -53.10 68.19
CA ASN A 764 132.34 -51.75 67.88
C ASN A 764 130.87 -51.63 68.26
N TRP A 765 130.36 -50.42 68.50
CA TRP A 765 128.99 -50.18 68.94
C TRP A 765 128.37 -48.89 68.36
N ILE A 766 127.04 -48.88 68.25
CA ILE A 766 126.19 -47.74 67.94
C ILE A 766 125.06 -47.70 68.96
N ALA A 767 124.78 -46.52 69.50
CA ALA A 767 123.66 -46.26 70.38
C ALA A 767 122.73 -45.20 69.78
N ILE A 768 121.43 -45.40 69.91
CA ILE A 768 120.40 -44.49 69.41
C ILE A 768 119.46 -44.12 70.56
N GLY A 769 119.17 -42.83 70.70
CA GLY A 769 118.30 -42.31 71.75
C GLY A 769 117.87 -40.89 71.44
N THR A 770 117.10 -40.28 72.32
CA THR A 770 116.68 -38.86 72.23
C THR A 770 117.37 -38.05 73.29
#